data_AF-A0AAD8V2T7-F1
#
_entry.id   AF-A0AAD8V2T7-F1
#
_cell.length_a   1.000
_cell.length_b   1.000
_cell.length_c   1.000
_cell.angle_alpha   90.00
_cell.angle_beta   90.00
_cell.angle_gamma   90.00
#
_symmetry.space_group_name_H-M   'P 1'
#
loop_
_entity.id
_entity.type
_entity.pdbx_description
1 polymer ?
#
loop_
_entity_poly.entity_id
_entity_poly.type
_entity_poly.pdbx_seq_one_letter_code
_entity_poly.pdbx_strand_id
1 'polypeptide(L)'
;MATPKRRKVETSEGSRPMSAFALRQQLLSASPSLSPAPQPESQPAQESQASTPKSTSKRQSPAKTRSSKRLADTEKASEPLQEAAISSSSHSKISNSHDVTQAVDMTTALNSPTVDVEDIRSGKSGPQQFSTFRPTKSNSRKIAGGILELRLHDSERFLVLGSYGIRVADGEVTIAGASIRPSDGIRWVHAPHCHAIPVLRCTEETRLELHPHPQGASLRKLERLSPLFRSLWHEPEPKMSKQAAKRDTYKIICTTEDAPKRALIQDLRSPPAWNKKLAGLTKARQPDQPPLSVMLCGPKSSGKSTFGRILGNRLLTGAGQQTRNRKTPLSVVVLDLDPGQPEYTPAGTIALVHVREPNLGPSFTHIAAGEQHVSVVRCHSIASVSPASDPELYLECALDLYHRHQSACKGLPLIINTPGWVLGTGLDLLTELVSTIKPTEVIYMSEDGPKETVEGLQAACKETFTLLPSQQSEFTSRTAAHLRSMQALAYFHTVKDPSNRLTWNPTPLSSSPPLTVGYKGKNRGVLGIISYEYQPPAELLAETINGSILCLVEAEDIKAFDRLAKESEGIMTRAPGPDAMDVDGSASNLDWIISKTPEGIPYIPNSDAQTLDPRYSQTLGMVLLRGIDTKNGALQILTPVPLERIVAAKEAGHHLVLIHGKLDSPGWAYTEDLYYQSFNSTEGDVRDDTVEVMDEDTESDRSDEEPENLELANDVSDTPWIEVLQGHEKRPVGSRVWRVRRDLGRAGPGAE
;
A
#
# COMPACT_ATOMS: atom_id res chain seq x y z
N MET A 1 -18.03 -26.33 -35.28
CA MET A 1 -19.44 -26.65 -34.89
C MET A 1 -19.81 -25.82 -33.67
N ALA A 2 -21.09 -25.66 -33.34
CA ALA A 2 -21.54 -24.65 -32.37
C ALA A 2 -21.26 -25.01 -30.90
N THR A 3 -20.86 -24.03 -30.09
CA THR A 3 -20.73 -24.11 -28.64
C THR A 3 -22.10 -24.17 -27.94
N PRO A 4 -22.28 -25.00 -26.88
CA PRO A 4 -23.55 -25.11 -26.18
C PRO A 4 -23.89 -23.86 -25.37
N LYS A 5 -25.13 -23.36 -25.49
CA LYS A 5 -25.63 -22.22 -24.72
C LYS A 5 -25.82 -22.60 -23.24
N ARG A 6 -25.20 -21.87 -22.32
CA ARG A 6 -25.48 -22.02 -20.87
C ARG A 6 -26.96 -21.73 -20.59
N ARG A 7 -27.62 -22.65 -19.87
CA ARG A 7 -29.03 -22.55 -19.49
C ARG A 7 -29.17 -21.59 -18.32
N LYS A 8 -29.99 -20.54 -18.46
CA LYS A 8 -30.28 -19.59 -17.37
C LYS A 8 -31.16 -20.30 -16.34
N VAL A 9 -30.74 -20.34 -15.07
CA VAL A 9 -31.54 -20.84 -13.96
C VAL A 9 -32.34 -19.67 -13.40
N GLU A 10 -33.64 -19.84 -13.23
CA GLU A 10 -34.51 -18.86 -12.59
C GLU A 10 -34.48 -19.08 -11.07
N THR A 11 -33.94 -18.11 -10.34
CA THR A 11 -33.97 -18.08 -8.88
C THR A 11 -35.17 -17.27 -8.41
N SER A 12 -36.03 -17.87 -7.59
CA SER A 12 -37.20 -17.22 -7.01
C SER A 12 -36.86 -15.96 -6.21
N GLU A 13 -37.69 -14.93 -6.32
CA GLU A 13 -37.60 -13.72 -5.51
C GLU A 13 -37.74 -14.04 -4.00
N GLY A 14 -36.95 -13.39 -3.15
CA GLY A 14 -37.10 -13.46 -1.69
C GLY A 14 -35.80 -13.53 -0.88
N SER A 15 -34.66 -13.91 -1.49
CA SER A 15 -33.37 -13.97 -0.80
C SER A 15 -32.28 -13.21 -1.55
N ARG A 16 -31.56 -12.33 -0.85
CA ARG A 16 -30.30 -11.78 -1.35
C ARG A 16 -29.20 -12.84 -1.14
N PRO A 17 -28.36 -13.14 -2.14
CA PRO A 17 -27.24 -14.05 -1.94
C PRO A 17 -26.21 -13.40 -0.99
N MET A 18 -26.18 -13.85 0.26
CA MET A 18 -25.19 -13.40 1.24
C MET A 18 -23.82 -14.05 0.97
N SER A 19 -22.73 -13.34 1.27
CA SER A 19 -21.39 -13.92 1.22
C SER A 19 -21.26 -15.05 2.26
N ALA A 20 -20.44 -16.06 1.99
CA ALA A 20 -20.18 -17.14 2.96
C ALA A 20 -19.57 -16.59 4.27
N PHE A 21 -18.82 -15.48 4.16
CA PHE A 21 -18.29 -14.71 5.28
C PHE A 21 -19.40 -14.09 6.13
N ALA A 22 -20.32 -13.33 5.51
CA ALA A 22 -21.47 -12.74 6.21
C ALA A 22 -22.39 -13.80 6.85
N LEU A 23 -22.60 -14.93 6.17
CA LEU A 23 -23.36 -16.06 6.72
C LEU A 23 -22.68 -16.66 7.97
N ARG A 24 -21.35 -16.86 7.94
CA ARG A 24 -20.56 -17.36 9.07
C ARG A 24 -20.53 -16.35 10.23
N GLN A 25 -20.42 -15.05 9.95
CA GLN A 25 -20.51 -13.99 10.97
C GLN A 25 -21.91 -13.94 11.62
N GLN A 26 -22.98 -14.13 10.83
CA GLN A 26 -24.34 -14.24 11.35
C GLN A 26 -24.52 -15.46 12.26
N LEU A 27 -23.94 -16.61 11.92
CA LEU A 27 -23.96 -17.82 12.76
C LEU A 27 -23.15 -17.67 14.06
N LEU A 28 -21.98 -17.04 13.99
CA LEU A 28 -21.14 -16.75 15.16
C LEU A 28 -21.85 -15.78 16.13
N SER A 29 -22.47 -14.71 15.61
CA SER A 29 -23.24 -13.75 16.42
C SER A 29 -24.58 -14.30 16.94
N ALA A 30 -25.10 -15.39 16.36
CA ALA A 30 -26.32 -16.07 16.80
C ALA A 30 -26.07 -17.16 17.87
N SER A 31 -24.82 -17.41 18.27
CA SER A 31 -24.46 -18.46 19.23
C SER A 31 -24.64 -17.99 20.69
N PRO A 32 -25.58 -18.54 21.48
CA PRO A 32 -25.80 -18.10 22.86
C PRO A 32 -24.72 -18.63 23.81
N SER A 33 -24.28 -17.79 24.75
CA SER A 33 -23.27 -18.14 25.75
C SER A 33 -23.78 -19.20 26.73
N LEU A 34 -23.22 -20.41 26.68
CA LEU A 34 -23.47 -21.46 27.67
C LEU A 34 -22.83 -21.07 29.02
N SER A 35 -23.68 -20.87 30.02
CA SER A 35 -23.31 -20.78 31.45
C SER A 35 -23.89 -22.00 32.18
N PRO A 36 -23.23 -22.51 33.24
CA PRO A 36 -23.51 -23.85 33.78
C PRO A 36 -24.86 -23.97 34.49
N ALA A 37 -25.45 -25.16 34.41
CA ALA A 37 -26.75 -25.46 34.97
C ALA A 37 -26.70 -25.78 36.49
N PRO A 38 -27.64 -25.25 37.30
CA PRO A 38 -27.89 -25.75 38.66
C PRO A 38 -28.81 -26.98 38.64
N GLN A 39 -28.61 -27.90 39.59
CA GLN A 39 -29.60 -28.92 39.97
C GLN A 39 -30.14 -28.61 41.40
N PRO A 40 -31.06 -29.40 42.00
CA PRO A 40 -32.46 -28.95 42.03
C PRO A 40 -33.17 -29.09 43.39
N GLU A 41 -34.33 -28.45 43.60
CA GLU A 41 -35.29 -29.00 44.58
C GLU A 41 -36.76 -28.57 44.39
N SER A 42 -37.67 -29.48 44.77
CA SER A 42 -39.10 -29.33 45.07
C SER A 42 -40.01 -28.43 44.20
N GLN A 43 -40.72 -29.10 43.29
CA GLN A 43 -42.13 -28.87 42.89
C GLN A 43 -43.13 -28.86 44.09
N PRO A 44 -44.47 -28.67 43.90
CA PRO A 44 -45.25 -28.16 42.73
C PRO A 44 -46.31 -27.07 43.09
N ALA A 45 -47.02 -26.54 42.08
CA ALA A 45 -48.48 -26.80 41.87
C ALA A 45 -49.27 -25.62 41.23
N GLN A 46 -50.05 -25.95 40.18
CA GLN A 46 -51.37 -25.38 39.79
C GLN A 46 -51.51 -23.87 39.45
N GLU A 47 -52.43 -23.42 38.57
CA GLU A 47 -53.04 -24.05 37.37
C GLU A 47 -53.71 -22.94 36.49
N SER A 48 -54.14 -23.32 35.28
CA SER A 48 -55.26 -22.76 34.51
C SER A 48 -55.33 -21.28 34.04
N GLN A 49 -55.42 -21.15 32.70
CA GLN A 49 -56.38 -20.32 31.94
C GLN A 49 -56.30 -18.77 31.90
N ALA A 50 -55.68 -18.29 30.81
CA ALA A 50 -56.32 -17.65 29.66
C ALA A 50 -57.19 -16.35 29.76
N SER A 51 -57.16 -15.60 28.66
CA SER A 51 -58.09 -14.56 28.17
C SER A 51 -57.86 -13.08 28.58
N THR A 52 -58.34 -12.20 27.69
CA THR A 52 -58.36 -10.72 27.73
C THR A 52 -59.83 -10.27 27.52
N PRO A 53 -60.27 -8.98 27.44
CA PRO A 53 -59.53 -7.70 27.46
C PRO A 53 -60.20 -6.48 28.20
N LYS A 54 -59.48 -5.34 28.25
CA LYS A 54 -59.94 -3.91 28.27
C LYS A 54 -60.82 -3.30 29.41
N SER A 55 -60.30 -2.19 29.97
CA SER A 55 -61.02 -0.95 30.44
C SER A 55 -61.77 -0.97 31.80
N THR A 56 -62.10 0.13 32.54
CA THR A 56 -62.10 1.62 32.32
C THR A 56 -61.86 2.45 33.62
N SER A 57 -61.45 3.74 33.47
CA SER A 57 -61.61 4.90 34.41
C SER A 57 -60.82 4.88 35.75
N LYS A 58 -60.44 6.00 36.41
CA LYS A 58 -60.93 7.41 36.51
C LYS A 58 -59.73 8.40 36.32
N ARG A 59 -59.81 9.60 35.74
CA ARG A 59 -60.73 10.77 35.85
C ARG A 59 -60.43 11.72 37.02
N GLN A 60 -59.49 12.66 36.84
CA GLN A 60 -59.72 14.11 37.05
C GLN A 60 -58.59 15.01 36.49
N SER A 61 -58.98 16.20 36.04
CA SER A 61 -58.17 17.39 35.68
C SER A 61 -58.90 18.63 36.28
N PRO A 62 -58.50 19.92 36.16
CA PRO A 62 -58.00 20.64 34.96
C PRO A 62 -56.65 21.37 35.22
N ALA A 63 -56.07 22.25 34.41
CA ALA A 63 -56.48 23.14 33.30
C ALA A 63 -55.22 23.47 32.42
N LYS A 64 -55.08 24.40 31.43
CA LYS A 64 -55.82 25.28 30.47
C LYS A 64 -54.69 25.96 29.62
N THR A 65 -54.79 26.68 28.48
CA THR A 65 -55.55 26.78 27.20
C THR A 65 -54.91 28.00 26.48
N ARG A 66 -54.64 28.13 25.17
CA ARG A 66 -54.89 27.41 23.88
C ARG A 66 -53.57 27.51 23.03
N SER A 67 -53.37 27.19 21.73
CA SER A 67 -54.16 27.21 20.46
C SER A 67 -54.48 28.63 19.91
N SER A 68 -54.54 28.94 18.58
CA SER A 68 -54.15 28.21 17.35
C SER A 68 -54.42 29.02 16.05
N LYS A 69 -53.62 28.79 14.97
CA LYS A 69 -53.90 28.94 13.50
C LYS A 69 -54.13 30.33 12.83
N ARG A 70 -53.46 30.49 11.67
CA ARG A 70 -53.81 31.18 10.38
C ARG A 70 -54.53 32.55 10.36
N LEU A 71 -53.94 33.53 9.65
CA LEU A 71 -54.38 34.02 8.32
C LEU A 71 -53.32 34.98 7.70
N ALA A 72 -53.64 35.73 6.62
CA ALA A 72 -52.68 36.42 5.74
C ALA A 72 -53.03 37.90 5.41
N ASP A 73 -52.22 38.49 4.51
CA ASP A 73 -52.42 39.68 3.65
C ASP A 73 -52.11 41.13 4.15
N THR A 74 -51.21 41.80 3.39
CA THR A 74 -51.07 43.26 3.08
C THR A 74 -50.97 44.32 4.22
N GLU A 75 -50.27 45.47 4.09
CA GLU A 75 -49.82 46.27 2.93
C GLU A 75 -48.73 47.33 3.34
N LYS A 76 -47.99 47.91 2.36
CA LYS A 76 -47.30 49.26 2.36
C LYS A 76 -46.14 49.53 3.36
N ALA A 77 -45.15 50.41 3.10
CA ALA A 77 -44.70 51.12 1.89
C ALA A 77 -43.29 51.78 2.08
N SER A 78 -42.83 52.50 1.05
CA SER A 78 -41.75 53.52 0.96
C SER A 78 -40.28 53.09 0.68
N GLU A 79 -39.85 53.39 -0.56
CA GLU A 79 -38.47 53.80 -0.92
C GLU A 79 -38.28 55.31 -0.60
N PRO A 80 -37.12 55.92 -0.92
CA PRO A 80 -36.95 56.50 -2.27
C PRO A 80 -35.58 56.27 -2.95
N LEU A 81 -35.57 56.44 -4.28
CA LEU A 81 -34.43 56.32 -5.21
C LEU A 81 -33.81 57.68 -5.60
N GLN A 82 -32.54 57.66 -6.05
CA GLN A 82 -31.94 58.51 -7.11
C GLN A 82 -30.46 58.07 -7.32
N GLU A 83 -29.88 57.72 -8.47
CA GLU A 83 -30.20 57.72 -9.93
C GLU A 83 -29.52 58.79 -10.81
N ALA A 84 -28.58 58.34 -11.67
CA ALA A 84 -28.17 58.85 -13.00
C ALA A 84 -27.19 57.81 -13.61
N ALA A 85 -27.38 57.14 -14.76
CA ALA A 85 -27.61 57.58 -16.17
C ALA A 85 -26.30 58.08 -16.85
N ILE A 86 -25.98 57.86 -18.15
CA ILE A 86 -26.78 57.87 -19.40
C ILE A 86 -26.15 57.00 -20.55
N SER A 87 -27.00 56.29 -21.34
CA SER A 87 -26.87 55.81 -22.77
C SER A 87 -25.69 54.90 -23.23
N SER A 88 -25.67 54.26 -24.42
CA SER A 88 -26.58 54.25 -25.59
C SER A 88 -26.67 52.87 -26.33
N SER A 89 -27.67 52.70 -27.20
CA SER A 89 -28.14 51.45 -27.86
C SER A 89 -27.65 51.17 -29.29
N SER A 90 -27.78 49.92 -29.79
CA SER A 90 -28.51 49.63 -31.07
C SER A 90 -28.79 48.14 -31.38
N HIS A 91 -30.01 47.88 -31.91
CA HIS A 91 -30.56 46.79 -32.76
C HIS A 91 -29.61 45.77 -33.47
N SER A 92 -30.01 44.55 -33.86
CA SER A 92 -31.26 43.71 -33.74
C SER A 92 -30.90 42.23 -34.06
N LYS A 93 -31.72 41.22 -34.48
CA LYS A 93 -33.10 41.07 -35.03
C LYS A 93 -33.58 39.59 -34.89
N ILE A 94 -34.82 39.25 -35.28
CA ILE A 94 -35.42 37.90 -35.19
C ILE A 94 -36.28 37.53 -36.43
N SER A 95 -36.22 36.26 -36.86
CA SER A 95 -37.28 35.49 -37.57
C SER A 95 -36.94 34.00 -37.43
N ASN A 96 -37.76 33.12 -36.82
CA ASN A 96 -39.06 32.56 -37.26
C ASN A 96 -38.97 31.71 -38.54
N SER A 97 -39.59 30.52 -38.66
CA SER A 97 -40.41 29.74 -37.68
C SER A 97 -40.73 28.30 -38.18
N HIS A 98 -41.35 27.49 -37.31
CA HIS A 98 -42.16 26.26 -37.56
C HIS A 98 -41.45 24.90 -37.76
N ASP A 99 -42.05 23.74 -37.42
CA ASP A 99 -43.03 23.37 -36.35
C ASP A 99 -43.21 21.82 -36.30
N VAL A 100 -44.11 21.34 -35.43
CA VAL A 100 -44.72 19.98 -35.37
C VAL A 100 -43.86 18.81 -34.83
N THR A 101 -44.42 18.15 -33.81
CA THR A 101 -44.00 16.86 -33.23
C THR A 101 -44.79 15.67 -33.80
N GLN A 102 -44.17 14.50 -33.96
CA GLN A 102 -44.83 13.20 -33.71
C GLN A 102 -43.86 12.03 -33.52
N ALA A 103 -44.31 10.99 -32.81
CA ALA A 103 -43.65 9.67 -32.70
C ALA A 103 -44.07 8.77 -33.91
N VAL A 104 -43.62 7.52 -34.13
CA VAL A 104 -43.44 6.40 -33.18
C VAL A 104 -42.44 5.34 -33.69
N ASP A 105 -41.84 4.64 -32.71
CA ASP A 105 -41.40 3.24 -32.70
C ASP A 105 -40.15 2.67 -33.42
N MET A 106 -39.65 1.65 -32.74
CA MET A 106 -38.46 0.78 -32.88
C MET A 106 -37.79 0.57 -34.25
N THR A 107 -36.45 0.61 -34.27
CA THR A 107 -35.61 -0.60 -34.52
C THR A 107 -34.14 -0.44 -34.09
N THR A 108 -33.41 -1.56 -34.05
CA THR A 108 -32.04 -1.71 -33.50
C THR A 108 -30.92 -1.15 -34.38
N ALA A 109 -29.98 -0.43 -33.75
CA ALA A 109 -28.57 -0.38 -34.16
C ALA A 109 -27.66 -0.05 -32.96
N LEU A 110 -26.55 -0.76 -32.79
CA LEU A 110 -25.41 -0.26 -32.01
C LEU A 110 -24.56 0.60 -32.95
N ASN A 111 -24.07 1.74 -32.47
CA ASN A 111 -22.92 2.44 -33.05
C ASN A 111 -22.28 3.35 -32.01
N SER A 112 -21.21 2.88 -31.38
CA SER A 112 -20.23 3.74 -30.72
C SER A 112 -19.33 4.38 -31.79
N PRO A 113 -19.09 5.70 -31.78
CA PRO A 113 -18.14 6.31 -32.70
C PRO A 113 -16.73 5.85 -32.33
N THR A 114 -16.11 5.06 -33.20
CA THR A 114 -14.66 4.83 -33.18
C THR A 114 -13.98 6.15 -33.54
N VAL A 115 -13.21 6.70 -32.61
CA VAL A 115 -12.29 7.82 -32.90
C VAL A 115 -10.99 7.19 -33.38
N ASP A 116 -10.64 7.43 -34.65
CA ASP A 116 -9.42 6.87 -35.24
C ASP A 116 -8.16 7.42 -34.54
N VAL A 117 -7.22 6.52 -34.26
CA VAL A 117 -6.18 6.72 -33.23
C VAL A 117 -4.96 7.53 -33.73
N GLU A 118 -4.93 7.89 -35.02
CA GLU A 118 -3.72 8.44 -35.66
C GLU A 118 -3.51 9.96 -35.45
N ASP A 119 -4.56 10.75 -35.19
CA ASP A 119 -4.48 12.23 -35.21
C ASP A 119 -3.85 12.86 -33.94
N ILE A 120 -3.59 12.09 -32.88
CA ILE A 120 -3.00 12.61 -31.62
C ILE A 120 -1.46 12.72 -31.70
N ARG A 121 -0.87 12.70 -32.90
CA ARG A 121 0.60 12.79 -33.12
C ARG A 121 1.10 14.11 -33.76
N SER A 122 0.35 15.21 -33.65
CA SER A 122 0.84 16.54 -34.10
C SER A 122 0.57 17.73 -33.15
N GLY A 123 -0.03 17.50 -31.98
CA GLY A 123 -0.34 18.55 -30.99
C GLY A 123 0.89 19.15 -30.30
N LYS A 124 1.51 20.18 -30.91
CA LYS A 124 2.57 20.98 -30.26
C LYS A 124 2.00 21.89 -29.15
N SER A 125 1.77 21.32 -27.98
CA SER A 125 1.63 22.11 -26.75
C SER A 125 2.94 22.86 -26.44
N GLY A 126 2.83 24.08 -25.93
CA GLY A 126 3.99 24.84 -25.46
C GLY A 126 4.60 24.21 -24.18
N PRO A 127 5.88 24.46 -23.88
CA PRO A 127 6.54 23.86 -22.71
C PRO A 127 5.80 24.23 -21.42
N GLN A 128 5.37 23.20 -20.68
CA GLN A 128 4.58 23.37 -19.46
C GLN A 128 5.43 24.05 -18.38
N GLN A 129 4.93 25.17 -17.85
CA GLN A 129 5.59 25.88 -16.76
C GLN A 129 5.18 25.28 -15.41
N PHE A 130 6.10 24.58 -14.77
CA PHE A 130 5.89 23.99 -13.45
C PHE A 130 6.14 25.01 -12.33
N SER A 131 7.21 25.80 -12.49
CA SER A 131 7.74 26.73 -11.48
C SER A 131 7.33 28.19 -11.73
N THR A 132 7.00 28.93 -10.68
CA THR A 132 6.95 30.41 -10.73
C THR A 132 8.31 31.03 -10.43
N PHE A 133 9.09 30.40 -9.56
CA PHE A 133 10.51 30.74 -9.34
C PHE A 133 11.37 30.39 -10.56
N ARG A 134 12.40 31.19 -10.84
CA ARG A 134 13.51 30.80 -11.73
C ARG A 134 14.86 31.18 -11.07
N PRO A 135 15.85 30.27 -11.04
CA PRO A 135 17.19 30.58 -10.55
C PRO A 135 17.86 31.69 -11.38
N THR A 136 18.33 32.74 -10.70
CA THR A 136 19.06 33.88 -11.26
C THR A 136 20.26 34.22 -10.37
N LYS A 137 21.16 35.09 -10.85
CA LYS A 137 22.36 35.53 -10.10
C LYS A 137 22.05 36.35 -8.82
N SER A 138 20.83 36.84 -8.66
CA SER A 138 20.39 37.63 -7.50
C SER A 138 19.61 36.83 -6.46
N ASN A 139 18.84 35.81 -6.89
CA ASN A 139 18.01 34.98 -6.00
C ASN A 139 18.61 33.58 -5.72
N SER A 140 19.69 33.17 -6.39
CA SER A 140 20.31 31.85 -6.21
C SER A 140 21.84 31.92 -6.19
N ARG A 141 22.46 31.13 -5.30
CA ARG A 141 23.91 31.10 -5.10
C ARG A 141 24.41 29.69 -4.82
N LYS A 142 25.29 29.17 -5.67
CA LYS A 142 26.01 27.91 -5.42
C LYS A 142 27.12 28.15 -4.39
N ILE A 143 27.14 27.32 -3.35
CA ILE A 143 28.10 27.33 -2.24
C ILE A 143 29.01 26.10 -2.36
N ALA A 144 30.18 26.14 -1.71
CA ALA A 144 31.08 24.98 -1.61
C ALA A 144 30.34 23.73 -1.10
N GLY A 145 30.76 22.56 -1.57
CA GLY A 145 30.13 21.27 -1.24
C GLY A 145 28.94 20.88 -2.14
N GLY A 146 28.43 21.77 -2.98
CA GLY A 146 27.25 21.51 -3.85
C GLY A 146 25.93 22.01 -3.26
N ILE A 147 26.00 22.82 -2.19
CA ILE A 147 24.84 23.46 -1.57
C ILE A 147 24.36 24.61 -2.46
N LEU A 148 23.04 24.79 -2.58
CA LEU A 148 22.42 25.88 -3.31
C LEU A 148 21.57 26.74 -2.35
N GLU A 149 22.08 27.93 -2.02
CA GLU A 149 21.33 28.98 -1.30
C GLU A 149 20.31 29.59 -2.27
N LEU A 150 19.05 29.66 -1.85
CA LEU A 150 17.92 30.25 -2.57
C LEU A 150 17.27 31.33 -1.70
N ARG A 151 16.86 32.43 -2.34
CA ARG A 151 15.99 33.46 -1.80
C ARG A 151 14.69 33.42 -2.59
N LEU A 152 13.59 33.22 -1.90
CA LEU A 152 12.25 33.11 -2.47
C LEU A 152 11.42 34.32 -2.05
N HIS A 153 10.68 34.89 -2.99
CA HIS A 153 9.67 35.90 -2.74
C HIS A 153 8.31 35.25 -2.44
N ASP A 154 7.38 36.01 -1.88
CA ASP A 154 6.05 35.50 -1.51
C ASP A 154 5.36 34.77 -2.67
N SER A 155 4.71 33.65 -2.33
CA SER A 155 3.94 32.79 -3.23
C SER A 155 4.72 32.15 -4.39
N GLU A 156 6.06 32.15 -4.32
CA GLU A 156 6.89 31.37 -5.24
C GLU A 156 6.79 29.86 -4.97
N ARG A 157 6.74 29.09 -6.07
CA ARG A 157 6.71 27.62 -6.08
C ARG A 157 7.68 27.06 -7.10
N PHE A 158 8.24 25.88 -6.84
CA PHE A 158 9.12 25.17 -7.77
C PHE A 158 9.11 23.64 -7.56
N LEU A 159 9.65 22.92 -8.54
CA LEU A 159 9.93 21.48 -8.47
C LEU A 159 11.43 21.24 -8.32
N VAL A 160 11.80 20.17 -7.62
CA VAL A 160 13.17 19.65 -7.56
C VAL A 160 13.15 18.15 -7.83
N LEU A 161 13.76 17.73 -8.94
CA LEU A 161 13.95 16.33 -9.31
C LEU A 161 15.25 15.82 -8.71
N GLY A 162 15.24 14.63 -8.09
CA GLY A 162 16.44 13.99 -7.56
C GLY A 162 16.34 13.59 -6.09
N SER A 163 17.45 13.70 -5.36
CA SER A 163 17.50 13.48 -3.91
C SER A 163 18.24 14.63 -3.26
N TYR A 164 17.64 15.27 -2.27
CA TYR A 164 18.16 16.51 -1.67
C TYR A 164 17.74 16.66 -0.21
N GLY A 165 18.37 17.59 0.51
CA GLY A 165 17.94 18.05 1.83
C GLY A 165 17.51 19.51 1.77
N ILE A 166 16.48 19.87 2.52
CA ILE A 166 15.99 21.25 2.68
C ILE A 166 16.42 21.74 4.06
N ARG A 167 17.15 22.86 4.10
CA ARG A 167 17.42 23.59 5.35
C ARG A 167 16.86 25.01 5.20
N VAL A 168 15.88 25.39 6.01
CA VAL A 168 15.42 26.78 6.05
C VAL A 168 16.35 27.57 6.97
N ALA A 169 16.81 28.73 6.52
CA ALA A 169 17.63 29.66 7.29
C ALA A 169 16.78 30.82 7.85
N ASP A 170 15.80 31.27 7.08
CA ASP A 170 14.80 32.28 7.46
C ASP A 170 13.50 32.04 6.69
N GLY A 171 12.36 32.46 7.24
CA GLY A 171 11.04 32.24 6.66
C GLY A 171 10.43 30.85 6.93
N GLU A 172 9.61 30.37 5.99
CA GLU A 172 8.90 29.07 6.05
C GLU A 172 8.67 28.51 4.63
N VAL A 173 8.96 27.22 4.42
CA VAL A 173 8.64 26.52 3.17
C VAL A 173 7.77 25.30 3.43
N THR A 174 6.87 24.99 2.49
CA THR A 174 5.98 23.81 2.56
C THR A 174 6.24 22.84 1.41
N ILE A 175 6.18 21.54 1.69
CA ILE A 175 6.44 20.45 0.75
C ILE A 175 5.64 19.19 1.14
N ALA A 176 4.87 18.62 0.21
CA ALA A 176 4.06 17.40 0.44
C ALA A 176 3.24 17.38 1.76
N GLY A 177 2.75 18.55 2.21
CA GLY A 177 2.02 18.72 3.47
C GLY A 177 2.89 19.09 4.68
N ALA A 178 4.20 18.85 4.64
CA ALA A 178 5.12 19.31 5.67
C ALA A 178 5.30 20.84 5.60
N SER A 179 5.50 21.46 6.74
CA SER A 179 5.99 22.83 6.92
C SER A 179 7.41 22.73 7.50
N ILE A 180 8.38 23.47 6.96
CA ILE A 180 9.79 23.43 7.38
C ILE A 180 10.23 24.83 7.79
N ARG A 181 10.89 24.91 8.95
CA ARG A 181 11.30 26.14 9.66
C ARG A 181 12.78 26.07 10.04
N PRO A 182 13.43 27.19 10.41
CA PRO A 182 14.82 27.20 10.89
C PRO A 182 15.10 26.31 12.11
N SER A 183 14.08 25.99 12.92
CA SER A 183 14.16 25.07 14.05
C SER A 183 14.35 23.60 13.65
N ASP A 184 14.01 23.23 12.43
CA ASP A 184 13.70 21.83 12.10
C ASP A 184 14.90 21.08 11.50
N GLY A 185 16.06 21.73 11.40
CA GLY A 185 17.29 21.14 10.85
C GLY A 185 17.25 20.97 9.33
N ILE A 186 17.79 19.84 8.85
CA ILE A 186 17.73 19.46 7.43
C ILE A 186 16.68 18.36 7.29
N ARG A 187 15.68 18.57 6.43
CA ARG A 187 14.70 17.54 6.06
C ARG A 187 15.06 16.94 4.71
N TRP A 188 15.25 15.63 4.68
CA TRP A 188 15.68 14.89 3.50
C TRP A 188 14.50 14.50 2.61
N VAL A 189 14.71 14.48 1.29
CA VAL A 189 13.68 14.31 0.26
C VAL A 189 14.21 13.42 -0.86
N HIS A 190 13.39 12.44 -1.26
CA HIS A 190 13.59 11.65 -2.48
C HIS A 190 12.44 11.94 -3.45
N ALA A 191 12.76 12.57 -4.59
CA ALA A 191 11.82 12.94 -5.63
C ALA A 191 12.25 12.38 -7.00
N PRO A 192 12.09 11.07 -7.26
CA PRO A 192 12.17 10.48 -8.59
C PRO A 192 10.89 10.77 -9.39
N HIS A 193 10.97 10.82 -10.73
CA HIS A 193 9.79 11.13 -11.56
C HIS A 193 8.83 9.96 -11.79
N CYS A 194 9.14 8.75 -11.29
CA CYS A 194 8.16 7.65 -11.23
C CYS A 194 7.02 7.89 -10.23
N HIS A 195 7.06 9.00 -9.49
CA HIS A 195 5.99 9.51 -8.63
C HIS A 195 5.82 11.02 -8.90
N ALA A 196 4.63 11.55 -8.59
CA ALA A 196 4.38 13.00 -8.71
C ALA A 196 5.33 13.79 -7.78
N ILE A 197 6.10 14.71 -8.37
CA ILE A 197 7.21 15.40 -7.70
C ILE A 197 6.67 16.36 -6.63
N PRO A 198 7.13 16.27 -5.37
CA PRO A 198 6.77 17.22 -4.32
C PRO A 198 7.03 18.68 -4.71
N VAL A 199 5.95 19.47 -4.78
CA VAL A 199 6.04 20.92 -5.05
C VAL A 199 6.43 21.65 -3.78
N LEU A 200 7.54 22.39 -3.85
CA LEU A 200 7.95 23.37 -2.84
C LEU A 200 7.16 24.66 -3.03
N ARG A 201 6.63 25.23 -1.94
CA ARG A 201 5.85 26.49 -1.92
C ARG A 201 6.20 27.31 -0.68
N CYS A 202 6.41 28.61 -0.83
CA CYS A 202 6.58 29.56 0.29
C CYS A 202 5.39 30.53 0.40
N THR A 203 5.24 31.18 1.55
CA THR A 203 4.15 32.14 1.87
C THR A 203 4.65 33.40 2.59
N GLU A 204 5.97 33.60 2.59
CA GLU A 204 6.70 34.75 3.13
C GLU A 204 8.08 34.78 2.45
N GLU A 205 8.80 35.92 2.46
CA GLU A 205 10.16 35.97 1.93
C GLU A 205 11.02 34.95 2.71
N THR A 206 11.55 33.96 1.99
CA THR A 206 12.12 32.75 2.59
C THR A 206 13.52 32.51 2.07
N ARG A 207 14.45 32.20 2.98
CA ARG A 207 15.84 31.86 2.67
C ARG A 207 16.07 30.41 3.02
N LEU A 208 16.36 29.59 2.02
CA LEU A 208 16.62 28.16 2.21
C LEU A 208 17.85 27.71 1.45
N GLU A 209 18.43 26.60 1.92
CA GLU A 209 19.50 25.89 1.25
C GLU A 209 19.00 24.52 0.80
N LEU A 210 19.31 24.16 -0.44
CA LEU A 210 19.24 22.78 -0.91
C LEU A 210 20.61 22.11 -0.73
N HIS A 211 20.61 20.94 -0.10
CA HIS A 211 21.80 20.15 0.23
C HIS A 211 21.81 18.85 -0.60
N PRO A 212 22.97 18.35 -1.07
CA PRO A 212 23.03 17.05 -1.72
C PRO A 212 22.79 15.90 -0.74
N HIS A 213 22.03 14.87 -1.16
CA HIS A 213 21.56 13.80 -0.27
C HIS A 213 22.66 12.75 0.01
N PRO A 214 22.99 12.46 1.27
CA PRO A 214 24.12 11.58 1.60
C PRO A 214 23.94 10.17 1.04
N GLN A 215 22.73 9.61 1.17
CA GLN A 215 22.42 8.24 0.71
C GLN A 215 21.93 8.20 -0.75
N GLY A 216 21.78 9.36 -1.41
CA GLY A 216 21.23 9.43 -2.77
C GLY A 216 22.13 8.73 -3.79
N ALA A 217 23.44 8.75 -3.56
CA ALA A 217 24.43 8.06 -4.39
C ALA A 217 24.51 6.54 -4.14
N SER A 218 23.87 5.99 -3.10
CA SER A 218 23.64 4.55 -2.96
C SER A 218 22.37 4.12 -3.71
N LEU A 219 21.24 4.77 -3.43
CA LEU A 219 19.94 4.45 -4.02
C LEU A 219 19.96 4.47 -5.56
N ARG A 220 20.62 5.47 -6.16
CA ARG A 220 20.76 5.58 -7.62
C ARG A 220 21.40 4.35 -8.27
N LYS A 221 22.42 3.76 -7.63
CA LYS A 221 23.19 2.64 -8.20
C LYS A 221 22.41 1.34 -8.35
N LEU A 222 21.19 1.24 -7.81
CA LEU A 222 20.27 0.12 -8.09
C LEU A 222 19.87 0.06 -9.59
N GLU A 223 20.09 1.14 -10.35
CA GLU A 223 20.01 1.18 -11.84
C GLU A 223 20.88 0.13 -12.55
N ARG A 224 21.92 -0.37 -11.85
CA ARG A 224 22.82 -1.45 -12.29
C ARG A 224 22.18 -2.83 -12.15
N LEU A 225 21.30 -2.97 -11.17
CA LEU A 225 20.70 -4.23 -10.73
C LEU A 225 19.34 -4.46 -11.38
N SER A 226 18.61 -3.39 -11.72
CA SER A 226 17.33 -3.49 -12.43
C SER A 226 17.04 -2.26 -13.32
N PRO A 227 16.49 -2.45 -14.53
CA PRO A 227 16.04 -1.35 -15.38
C PRO A 227 14.89 -0.54 -14.75
N LEU A 228 14.16 -1.09 -13.77
CA LEU A 228 13.13 -0.35 -13.05
C LEU A 228 13.68 0.88 -12.31
N PHE A 229 14.96 0.85 -11.91
CA PHE A 229 15.67 1.96 -11.26
C PHE A 229 16.42 2.90 -12.22
N ARG A 230 16.57 2.52 -13.51
CA ARG A 230 17.22 3.36 -14.53
C ARG A 230 16.37 4.60 -14.84
N SER A 231 17.06 5.67 -15.22
CA SER A 231 16.47 6.90 -15.74
C SER A 231 15.43 7.59 -14.83
N LEU A 232 15.40 7.28 -13.52
CA LEU A 232 14.42 7.82 -12.56
C LEU A 232 14.74 9.22 -12.00
N TRP A 233 15.98 9.68 -12.16
CA TRP A 233 16.59 10.79 -11.40
C TRP A 233 17.14 11.87 -12.33
N HIS A 234 17.72 12.93 -11.75
CA HIS A 234 18.61 13.82 -12.51
C HIS A 234 19.94 13.12 -12.82
N GLU A 235 20.21 12.81 -14.08
CA GLU A 235 21.53 12.38 -14.55
C GLU A 235 22.51 13.56 -14.62
N PRO A 236 23.70 13.46 -14.00
CA PRO A 236 24.72 14.50 -14.11
C PRO A 236 25.36 14.50 -15.51
N GLU A 237 25.76 15.67 -16.03
CA GLU A 237 26.34 15.74 -17.36
C GLU A 237 27.67 14.94 -17.47
N PRO A 238 27.89 14.22 -18.59
CA PRO A 238 29.03 13.29 -18.74
C PRO A 238 30.41 13.97 -18.73
N LYS A 239 30.46 15.30 -18.77
CA LYS A 239 31.70 16.11 -18.70
C LYS A 239 32.10 16.48 -17.25
N MET A 240 31.33 16.08 -16.24
CA MET A 240 31.60 16.40 -14.83
C MET A 240 32.62 15.44 -14.19
N SER A 241 33.47 15.97 -13.29
CA SER A 241 34.45 15.15 -12.57
C SER A 241 33.77 14.20 -11.57
N LYS A 242 34.41 13.06 -11.25
CA LYS A 242 33.89 12.05 -10.30
C LYS A 242 33.53 12.60 -8.90
N GLN A 243 34.11 13.73 -8.49
CA GLN A 243 33.73 14.42 -7.23
C GLN A 243 32.57 15.40 -7.41
N ALA A 244 32.43 16.03 -8.58
CA ALA A 244 31.30 16.91 -8.89
C ALA A 244 30.02 16.11 -9.11
N ALA A 245 30.08 15.02 -9.89
CA ALA A 245 28.94 14.13 -10.14
C ALA A 245 28.37 13.50 -8.83
N LYS A 246 29.23 13.22 -7.83
CA LYS A 246 28.80 12.78 -6.49
C LYS A 246 27.99 13.82 -5.71
N ARG A 247 28.06 15.11 -6.09
CA ARG A 247 27.34 16.23 -5.45
C ARG A 247 26.13 16.69 -6.25
N ASP A 248 26.00 16.25 -7.49
CA ASP A 248 24.91 16.65 -8.40
C ASP A 248 23.68 15.74 -8.25
N THR A 249 23.15 15.68 -7.02
CA THR A 249 22.08 14.73 -6.66
C THR A 249 20.67 15.23 -6.99
N TYR A 250 20.52 16.49 -7.42
CA TYR A 250 19.22 17.12 -7.71
C TYR A 250 19.31 18.28 -8.73
N LYS A 251 18.20 18.56 -9.42
CA LYS A 251 18.01 19.72 -10.32
C LYS A 251 16.66 20.39 -10.08
N ILE A 252 16.62 21.73 -10.11
CA ILE A 252 15.37 22.52 -10.13
C ILE A 252 14.76 22.42 -11.53
N ILE A 253 13.48 22.08 -11.62
CA ILE A 253 12.74 21.96 -12.88
C ILE A 253 11.80 23.17 -13.02
N CYS A 254 12.07 24.05 -14.00
CA CYS A 254 11.24 25.23 -14.26
C CYS A 254 10.21 25.00 -15.37
N THR A 255 10.65 24.39 -16.49
CA THR A 255 9.79 23.99 -17.63
C THR A 255 9.97 22.51 -17.97
N THR A 256 9.17 21.97 -18.89
CA THR A 256 9.37 20.61 -19.44
C THR A 256 10.76 20.41 -20.06
N GLU A 257 11.41 21.48 -20.54
CA GLU A 257 12.73 21.44 -21.16
C GLU A 257 13.85 21.19 -20.13
N ASP A 258 13.58 21.41 -18.84
CA ASP A 258 14.52 21.07 -17.77
C ASP A 258 14.54 19.57 -17.42
N ALA A 259 13.52 18.81 -17.83
CA ALA A 259 13.37 17.41 -17.51
C ALA A 259 14.35 16.51 -18.28
N PRO A 260 14.62 15.28 -17.80
CA PRO A 260 15.24 14.25 -18.63
C PRO A 260 14.40 13.99 -19.89
N LYS A 261 15.06 13.65 -21.00
CA LYS A 261 14.37 13.30 -22.25
C LYS A 261 13.38 12.15 -22.00
N ARG A 262 12.19 12.23 -22.61
CA ARG A 262 11.05 11.29 -22.44
C ARG A 262 10.46 11.19 -21.02
N ALA A 263 10.96 11.90 -20.01
CA ALA A 263 10.38 11.86 -18.66
C ALA A 263 9.08 12.68 -18.55
N LEU A 264 7.97 12.01 -18.24
CA LEU A 264 6.68 12.65 -17.98
C LEU A 264 6.64 13.24 -16.56
N ILE A 265 7.10 14.48 -16.41
CA ILE A 265 7.10 15.17 -15.10
C ILE A 265 5.68 15.54 -14.67
N GLN A 266 5.22 14.95 -13.56
CA GLN A 266 4.00 15.32 -12.87
C GLN A 266 4.31 16.08 -11.58
N ASP A 267 3.54 17.12 -11.26
CA ASP A 267 3.64 17.84 -9.99
C ASP A 267 2.66 17.31 -8.94
N LEU A 268 3.07 17.25 -7.66
CA LEU A 268 2.22 16.81 -6.56
C LEU A 268 1.12 17.83 -6.25
N ARG A 269 -0.03 17.62 -6.91
CA ARG A 269 -1.29 18.34 -6.69
C ARG A 269 -2.12 17.69 -5.59
N SER A 270 -2.99 18.48 -4.99
CA SER A 270 -4.06 18.02 -4.10
C SER A 270 -5.30 18.89 -4.34
N PRO A 271 -6.50 18.30 -4.58
CA PRO A 271 -7.72 19.06 -4.83
C PRO A 271 -8.06 20.10 -3.74
N PRO A 272 -8.80 21.19 -4.07
CA PRO A 272 -9.27 22.16 -3.08
C PRO A 272 -10.12 21.51 -1.97
N ALA A 273 -10.93 20.51 -2.31
CA ALA A 273 -11.72 19.72 -1.35
C ALA A 273 -10.82 18.98 -0.34
N TRP A 274 -9.76 18.32 -0.80
CA TRP A 274 -8.77 17.68 0.07
C TRP A 274 -8.11 18.72 0.98
N ASN A 275 -7.66 19.85 0.43
CA ASN A 275 -7.02 20.92 1.21
C ASN A 275 -7.92 21.47 2.32
N LYS A 276 -9.20 21.69 2.02
CA LYS A 276 -10.24 22.10 2.98
C LYS A 276 -10.43 21.04 4.08
N LYS A 277 -10.51 19.75 3.72
CA LYS A 277 -10.67 18.65 4.67
C LYS A 277 -9.43 18.47 5.56
N LEU A 278 -8.24 18.42 4.98
CA LEU A 278 -6.95 18.38 5.68
C LEU A 278 -6.81 19.52 6.69
N ALA A 279 -7.13 20.76 6.30
CA ALA A 279 -7.11 21.92 7.19
C ALA A 279 -8.16 21.83 8.32
N GLY A 280 -9.24 21.07 8.13
CA GLY A 280 -10.21 20.73 9.18
C GLY A 280 -9.69 19.67 10.17
N LEU A 281 -9.16 18.56 9.65
CA LEU A 281 -8.59 17.46 10.45
C LEU A 281 -7.41 17.93 11.32
N THR A 282 -6.60 18.83 10.77
CA THR A 282 -5.41 19.39 11.42
C THR A 282 -5.72 20.56 12.37
N LYS A 283 -6.98 20.81 12.74
CA LYS A 283 -7.34 21.80 13.78
C LYS A 283 -6.89 21.37 15.18
N ALA A 284 -6.95 22.30 16.13
CA ALA A 284 -6.69 22.00 17.54
C ALA A 284 -7.92 21.28 18.12
N ARG A 285 -7.73 20.05 18.60
CA ARG A 285 -8.75 19.34 19.40
C ARG A 285 -8.71 19.84 20.84
N GLN A 286 -9.86 19.82 21.50
CA GLN A 286 -9.97 20.20 22.91
C GLN A 286 -9.49 19.05 23.82
N PRO A 287 -9.03 19.29 25.06
CA PRO A 287 -8.38 18.25 25.90
C PRO A 287 -9.29 17.08 26.31
N ASP A 288 -10.60 17.27 26.22
CA ASP A 288 -11.67 16.30 26.46
C ASP A 288 -12.01 15.44 25.23
N GLN A 289 -11.58 15.86 24.03
CA GLN A 289 -11.85 15.14 22.79
C GLN A 289 -10.87 13.98 22.60
N PRO A 290 -11.31 12.84 22.03
CA PRO A 290 -10.40 11.73 21.73
C PRO A 290 -9.33 12.16 20.70
N PRO A 291 -8.16 11.49 20.69
CA PRO A 291 -7.15 11.67 19.65
C PRO A 291 -7.74 11.52 18.25
N LEU A 292 -7.17 12.24 17.29
CA LEU A 292 -7.58 12.15 15.89
C LEU A 292 -7.30 10.73 15.36
N SER A 293 -8.35 10.02 14.96
CA SER A 293 -8.26 8.76 14.21
C SER A 293 -8.99 8.92 12.89
N VAL A 294 -8.29 8.73 11.77
CA VAL A 294 -8.82 8.88 10.41
C VAL A 294 -8.61 7.60 9.61
N MET A 295 -9.68 7.01 9.11
CA MET A 295 -9.62 5.88 8.18
C MET A 295 -9.81 6.35 6.74
N LEU A 296 -8.93 5.89 5.84
CA LEU A 296 -8.93 6.23 4.43
C LEU A 296 -9.39 5.02 3.61
N CYS A 297 -10.59 5.11 3.06
CA CYS A 297 -11.25 4.10 2.23
C CYS A 297 -11.37 4.58 0.77
N GLY A 298 -11.63 3.67 -0.17
CA GLY A 298 -11.79 4.01 -1.59
C GLY A 298 -11.09 3.05 -2.54
N PRO A 299 -11.43 3.08 -3.85
CA PRO A 299 -10.92 2.13 -4.84
C PRO A 299 -9.39 2.20 -5.04
N LYS A 300 -8.86 1.27 -5.83
CA LYS A 300 -7.45 1.33 -6.29
C LYS A 300 -7.18 2.67 -7.00
N SER A 301 -5.95 3.15 -6.93
CA SER A 301 -5.48 4.39 -7.57
C SER A 301 -6.21 5.69 -7.20
N SER A 302 -7.06 5.71 -6.16
CA SER A 302 -7.89 6.89 -5.84
C SER A 302 -7.19 8.03 -5.10
N GLY A 303 -5.97 7.80 -4.59
CA GLY A 303 -5.17 8.80 -3.87
C GLY A 303 -4.98 8.59 -2.35
N LYS A 304 -5.50 7.48 -1.78
CA LYS A 304 -5.47 7.18 -0.32
C LYS A 304 -4.11 7.42 0.34
N SER A 305 -3.06 6.72 -0.10
CA SER A 305 -1.71 6.82 0.48
C SER A 305 -1.14 8.24 0.37
N THR A 306 -1.45 8.97 -0.72
CA THR A 306 -1.06 10.37 -0.90
C THR A 306 -1.76 11.30 0.08
N PHE A 307 -3.07 11.15 0.30
CA PHE A 307 -3.80 11.90 1.32
C PHE A 307 -3.29 11.59 2.74
N GLY A 308 -3.04 10.32 3.04
CA GLY A 308 -2.46 9.86 4.30
C GLY A 308 -1.08 10.46 4.57
N ARG A 309 -0.18 10.44 3.59
CA ARG A 309 1.16 11.04 3.68
C ARG A 309 1.08 12.55 3.92
N ILE A 310 0.23 13.27 3.17
CA ILE A 310 0.02 14.72 3.35
C ILE A 310 -0.59 15.03 4.73
N LEU A 311 -1.52 14.22 5.22
CA LEU A 311 -2.12 14.37 6.56
C LEU A 311 -1.09 14.14 7.67
N GLY A 312 -0.32 13.05 7.60
CA GLY A 312 0.74 12.73 8.57
C GLY A 312 1.79 13.84 8.65
N ASN A 313 2.25 14.31 7.49
CA ASN A 313 3.18 15.43 7.40
C ASN A 313 2.63 16.70 8.06
N ARG A 314 1.38 17.11 7.75
CA ARG A 314 0.73 18.27 8.38
C ARG A 314 0.50 18.11 9.89
N LEU A 315 0.28 16.89 10.37
CA LEU A 315 0.12 16.64 11.81
C LEU A 315 1.45 16.81 12.55
N LEU A 316 2.57 16.33 11.99
CA LEU A 316 3.90 16.46 12.59
C LEU A 316 4.42 17.92 12.61
N THR A 317 4.24 18.67 11.54
CA THR A 317 4.83 20.02 11.36
C THR A 317 3.87 21.19 11.47
N GLY A 318 2.57 20.91 11.56
CA GLY A 318 1.52 21.90 11.38
C GLY A 318 1.20 22.17 9.90
N ALA A 319 0.18 23.00 9.70
CA ALA A 319 -0.36 23.41 8.41
C ALA A 319 -0.06 24.91 8.16
N GLY A 320 1.20 25.23 7.87
CA GLY A 320 1.63 26.59 7.52
C GLY A 320 1.69 27.57 8.69
N GLN A 321 1.95 28.84 8.36
CA GLN A 321 1.95 30.02 9.25
C GLN A 321 0.78 30.02 10.27
N GLN A 322 -0.42 29.63 9.83
CA GLN A 322 -1.64 29.54 10.66
C GLN A 322 -1.49 28.68 11.92
N THR A 323 -0.46 27.83 11.96
CA THR A 323 -0.14 26.94 13.08
C THR A 323 1.28 27.11 13.64
N ARG A 324 2.03 28.15 13.22
CA ARG A 324 3.45 28.37 13.57
C ARG A 324 3.76 28.33 15.07
N ASN A 325 2.84 28.80 15.90
CA ASN A 325 2.99 28.86 17.37
C ASN A 325 2.28 27.70 18.11
N ARG A 326 1.78 26.69 17.40
CA ARG A 326 1.04 25.57 17.97
C ARG A 326 1.97 24.40 18.30
N LYS A 327 1.75 23.77 19.45
CA LYS A 327 2.31 22.44 19.76
C LYS A 327 1.76 21.39 18.79
N THR A 328 2.63 20.83 17.96
CA THR A 328 2.36 19.62 17.19
C THR A 328 2.62 18.37 18.04
N PRO A 329 2.00 17.22 17.72
CA PRO A 329 2.43 15.92 18.25
C PRO A 329 3.87 15.61 17.83
N LEU A 330 4.65 15.00 18.73
CA LEU A 330 6.02 14.52 18.46
C LEU A 330 6.07 13.34 17.46
N SER A 331 4.92 12.74 17.15
CA SER A 331 4.81 11.56 16.30
C SER A 331 3.36 11.32 15.87
N VAL A 332 3.19 10.68 14.72
CA VAL A 332 1.92 10.14 14.20
C VAL A 332 2.04 8.62 14.12
N VAL A 333 0.92 7.93 14.28
CA VAL A 333 0.82 6.48 14.10
C VAL A 333 0.13 6.21 12.76
N VAL A 334 0.70 5.28 11.98
CA VAL A 334 0.09 4.76 10.76
C VAL A 334 -0.23 3.29 10.99
N LEU A 335 -1.50 2.93 10.83
CA LEU A 335 -1.94 1.55 10.70
C LEU A 335 -2.13 1.29 9.20
N ASP A 336 -1.13 0.68 8.58
CA ASP A 336 -1.12 0.42 7.14
C ASP A 336 -1.66 -0.98 6.87
N LEU A 337 -2.85 -1.04 6.26
CA LEU A 337 -3.59 -2.27 5.97
C LEU A 337 -3.67 -2.59 4.47
N ASP A 338 -2.88 -1.92 3.60
CA ASP A 338 -2.79 -2.29 2.18
C ASP A 338 -1.58 -3.22 1.94
N PRO A 339 -1.75 -4.55 1.88
CA PRO A 339 -0.65 -5.49 1.62
C PRO A 339 -0.15 -5.45 0.18
N GLY A 340 -0.88 -4.81 -0.73
CA GLY A 340 -0.56 -4.71 -2.15
C GLY A 340 0.33 -3.52 -2.48
N GLN A 341 0.27 -2.43 -1.70
CA GLN A 341 1.16 -1.26 -1.80
C GLN A 341 1.46 -0.62 -0.42
N PRO A 342 2.09 -1.35 0.52
CA PRO A 342 2.43 -0.82 1.84
C PRO A 342 3.55 0.22 1.76
N GLU A 343 3.50 1.21 2.66
CA GLU A 343 4.40 2.36 2.65
C GLU A 343 5.75 2.06 3.32
N TYR A 344 5.74 1.46 4.51
CA TYR A 344 6.92 1.33 5.39
C TYR A 344 7.47 -0.11 5.53
N THR A 345 6.79 -1.09 4.94
CA THR A 345 7.13 -2.52 5.03
C THR A 345 7.08 -3.17 3.64
N PRO A 346 7.63 -4.39 3.45
CA PRO A 346 7.52 -5.09 2.18
C PRO A 346 6.08 -5.48 1.83
N ALA A 347 5.77 -5.56 0.53
CA ALA A 347 4.50 -6.11 0.05
C ALA A 347 4.22 -7.51 0.63
N GLY A 348 2.93 -7.81 0.82
CA GLY A 348 2.46 -9.00 1.55
C GLY A 348 2.28 -8.81 3.06
N THR A 349 2.61 -7.62 3.59
CA THR A 349 2.48 -7.31 5.02
C THR A 349 1.49 -6.18 5.31
N ILE A 350 0.95 -6.18 6.53
CA ILE A 350 0.23 -5.06 7.13
C ILE A 350 0.85 -4.74 8.50
N ALA A 351 0.90 -3.47 8.88
CA ALA A 351 1.77 -3.03 9.97
C ALA A 351 1.24 -1.83 10.78
N LEU A 352 1.62 -1.80 12.05
CA LEU A 352 1.50 -0.63 12.91
C LEU A 352 2.86 0.09 12.96
N VAL A 353 2.89 1.35 12.53
CA VAL A 353 4.12 2.11 12.31
C VAL A 353 4.07 3.43 13.07
N HIS A 354 5.16 3.75 13.77
CA HIS A 354 5.31 4.97 14.55
C HIS A 354 6.29 5.92 13.85
N VAL A 355 5.76 7.04 13.36
CA VAL A 355 6.43 8.00 12.46
C VAL A 355 6.70 9.30 13.22
N ARG A 356 7.96 9.74 13.25
CA ARG A 356 8.42 10.92 14.01
C ARG A 356 8.81 12.10 13.13
N GLU A 357 9.07 11.86 11.84
CA GLU A 357 9.43 12.91 10.87
C GLU A 357 8.57 12.83 9.60
N PRO A 358 8.43 13.94 8.85
CA PRO A 358 7.66 13.94 7.61
C PRO A 358 8.20 12.95 6.58
N ASN A 359 7.31 12.14 6.03
CA ASN A 359 7.61 11.25 4.93
C ASN A 359 7.62 12.05 3.61
N LEU A 360 8.81 12.18 3.03
CA LEU A 360 9.11 12.97 1.83
C LEU A 360 9.79 12.12 0.73
N GLY A 361 9.40 10.85 0.60
CA GLY A 361 9.85 9.98 -0.49
C GLY A 361 8.83 8.88 -0.86
N PRO A 362 9.04 8.15 -1.98
CA PRO A 362 8.32 6.91 -2.26
C PRO A 362 8.62 5.82 -1.22
N SER A 363 7.71 4.85 -1.06
CA SER A 363 7.88 3.71 -0.15
C SER A 363 9.24 3.02 -0.28
N PHE A 364 9.70 2.77 -1.51
CA PHE A 364 11.01 2.15 -1.81
C PHE A 364 12.25 2.90 -1.31
N THR A 365 12.09 4.07 -0.70
CA THR A 365 13.20 4.87 -0.15
C THR A 365 13.35 4.76 1.37
N HIS A 366 12.46 4.04 2.07
CA HIS A 366 12.45 3.95 3.53
C HIS A 366 11.96 2.58 4.09
N ILE A 367 12.18 1.50 3.35
CA ILE A 367 11.71 0.15 3.73
C ILE A 367 12.67 -0.57 4.69
N ALA A 368 12.75 -0.11 5.94
CA ALA A 368 13.31 -0.92 7.01
C ALA A 368 12.78 -0.50 8.39
N ALA A 369 12.43 -1.49 9.21
CA ALA A 369 12.15 -1.24 10.62
C ALA A 369 13.44 -0.80 11.36
N GLY A 370 13.38 0.35 12.04
CA GLY A 370 14.44 0.82 12.92
C GLY A 370 15.40 1.82 12.29
N GLU A 371 14.86 2.83 11.60
CA GLU A 371 15.52 4.14 11.52
C GLU A 371 15.27 4.94 12.81
N GLN A 372 15.98 6.05 13.01
CA GLN A 372 15.72 6.98 14.13
C GLN A 372 14.34 7.66 14.02
N HIS A 373 13.81 7.77 12.80
CA HIS A 373 12.64 8.59 12.47
C HIS A 373 11.37 7.76 12.25
N VAL A 374 11.49 6.48 11.90
CA VAL A 374 10.37 5.54 11.67
C VAL A 374 10.67 4.20 12.34
N SER A 375 9.72 3.72 13.15
CA SER A 375 9.80 2.42 13.82
C SER A 375 8.51 1.63 13.64
N VAL A 376 8.60 0.44 13.02
CA VAL A 376 7.50 -0.53 12.99
C VAL A 376 7.31 -1.09 14.40
N VAL A 377 6.11 -0.98 14.95
CA VAL A 377 5.73 -1.38 16.31
C VAL A 377 5.31 -2.85 16.34
N ARG A 378 4.57 -3.29 15.32
CA ARG A 378 4.21 -4.69 15.05
C ARG A 378 3.88 -4.83 13.57
N CYS A 379 4.14 -6.01 13.00
CA CYS A 379 3.96 -6.32 11.59
C CYS A 379 3.41 -7.73 11.46
N HIS A 380 2.44 -7.93 10.57
CA HIS A 380 1.92 -9.24 10.21
C HIS A 380 2.08 -9.46 8.71
N SER A 381 2.37 -10.69 8.31
CA SER A 381 2.33 -11.11 6.92
C SER A 381 1.06 -11.89 6.69
N ILE A 382 0.31 -11.51 5.65
CA ILE A 382 -0.77 -12.34 5.12
C ILE A 382 -0.27 -13.27 3.99
N ALA A 383 1.04 -13.29 3.75
CA ALA A 383 1.74 -14.05 2.71
C ALA A 383 1.17 -13.88 1.28
N SER A 384 0.51 -12.74 1.02
CA SER A 384 -0.23 -12.47 -0.22
C SER A 384 -0.35 -10.96 -0.46
N VAL A 385 -0.31 -10.53 -1.71
CA VAL A 385 -0.48 -9.11 -2.09
C VAL A 385 -1.95 -8.64 -2.11
N SER A 386 -2.88 -9.45 -1.59
CA SER A 386 -4.32 -9.15 -1.56
C SER A 386 -5.01 -9.74 -0.31
N PRO A 387 -5.86 -8.98 0.40
CA PRO A 387 -6.70 -9.51 1.49
C PRO A 387 -7.69 -10.60 1.06
N ALA A 388 -7.90 -10.79 -0.25
CA ALA A 388 -8.85 -11.75 -0.78
C ALA A 388 -8.35 -13.21 -0.78
N SER A 389 -7.09 -13.47 -0.42
CA SER A 389 -6.58 -14.84 -0.22
C SER A 389 -7.07 -15.44 1.10
N ASP A 390 -6.98 -14.66 2.19
CA ASP A 390 -7.56 -15.00 3.49
C ASP A 390 -8.12 -13.73 4.17
N PRO A 391 -9.43 -13.46 4.00
CA PRO A 391 -10.14 -12.38 4.68
C PRO A 391 -10.16 -12.51 6.21
N GLU A 392 -10.11 -13.73 6.76
CA GLU A 392 -10.23 -13.99 8.19
C GLU A 392 -8.90 -13.68 8.90
N LEU A 393 -7.77 -14.21 8.39
CA LEU A 393 -6.43 -13.83 8.84
C LEU A 393 -6.20 -12.32 8.70
N TYR A 394 -6.56 -11.72 7.56
CA TYR A 394 -6.38 -10.29 7.34
C TYR A 394 -7.11 -9.45 8.41
N LEU A 395 -8.35 -9.81 8.74
CA LEU A 395 -9.12 -9.13 9.78
C LEU A 395 -8.50 -9.33 11.17
N GLU A 396 -8.13 -10.55 11.54
CA GLU A 396 -7.49 -10.84 12.83
C GLU A 396 -6.16 -10.07 13.00
N CYS A 397 -5.33 -10.05 11.95
CA CYS A 397 -4.10 -9.28 11.92
C CYS A 397 -4.37 -7.77 12.11
N ALA A 398 -5.34 -7.22 11.38
CA ALA A 398 -5.69 -5.80 11.47
C ALA A 398 -6.22 -5.41 12.87
N LEU A 399 -6.99 -6.31 13.52
CA LEU A 399 -7.50 -6.09 14.87
C LEU A 399 -6.41 -6.23 15.94
N ASP A 400 -5.49 -7.19 15.83
CA ASP A 400 -4.33 -7.27 16.74
C ASP A 400 -3.44 -6.02 16.64
N LEU A 401 -3.14 -5.54 15.43
CA LEU A 401 -2.42 -4.28 15.24
C LEU A 401 -3.16 -3.08 15.87
N TYR A 402 -4.49 -3.06 15.84
CA TYR A 402 -5.27 -2.03 16.53
C TYR A 402 -5.25 -2.18 18.06
N HIS A 403 -5.29 -3.39 18.62
CA HIS A 403 -5.09 -3.63 20.05
C HIS A 403 -3.67 -3.23 20.50
N ARG A 404 -2.65 -3.47 19.67
CA ARG A 404 -1.27 -3.02 19.91
C ARG A 404 -1.16 -1.49 19.87
N HIS A 405 -1.92 -0.81 19.01
CA HIS A 405 -2.06 0.65 19.04
C HIS A 405 -2.71 1.14 20.34
N GLN A 406 -3.84 0.54 20.76
CA GLN A 406 -4.57 0.94 21.97
C GLN A 406 -3.75 0.78 23.26
N SER A 407 -2.82 -0.17 23.29
CA SER A 407 -1.93 -0.44 24.43
C SER A 407 -0.63 0.36 24.38
N ALA A 408 0.09 0.38 23.25
CA ALA A 408 1.43 0.97 23.15
C ALA A 408 1.48 2.41 22.62
N CYS A 409 0.46 2.88 21.90
CA CYS A 409 0.48 4.15 21.15
C CYS A 409 -0.64 5.14 21.54
N LYS A 410 -1.35 4.87 22.64
CA LYS A 410 -2.51 5.62 23.11
C LYS A 410 -2.22 7.12 23.28
N GLY A 411 -3.09 7.96 22.73
CA GLY A 411 -2.98 9.42 22.81
C GLY A 411 -2.39 10.10 21.57
N LEU A 412 -1.75 9.33 20.69
CA LEU A 412 -1.21 9.84 19.42
C LEU A 412 -2.31 9.91 18.33
N PRO A 413 -2.13 10.76 17.30
CA PRO A 413 -2.98 10.70 16.10
C PRO A 413 -2.75 9.40 15.32
N LEU A 414 -3.84 8.79 14.85
CA LEU A 414 -3.84 7.57 14.05
C LEU A 414 -4.34 7.87 12.62
N ILE A 415 -3.60 7.39 11.63
CA ILE A 415 -4.01 7.33 10.22
C ILE A 415 -4.11 5.85 9.85
N ILE A 416 -5.25 5.44 9.31
CA ILE A 416 -5.50 4.05 8.89
C ILE A 416 -5.62 4.04 7.37
N ASN A 417 -4.64 3.45 6.70
CA ASN A 417 -4.70 3.22 5.26
C ASN A 417 -5.34 1.85 5.01
N THR A 418 -6.33 1.76 4.13
CA THR A 418 -7.05 0.51 3.82
C THR A 418 -6.81 0.10 2.37
N PRO A 419 -6.99 -1.20 2.03
CA PRO A 419 -6.73 -1.67 0.68
C PRO A 419 -7.79 -1.22 -0.32
N GLY A 420 -7.45 -1.18 -1.61
CA GLY A 420 -8.33 -0.74 -2.69
C GLY A 420 -9.54 -1.66 -3.04
N TRP A 421 -9.94 -2.59 -2.16
CA TRP A 421 -11.03 -3.55 -2.39
C TRP A 421 -12.29 -3.12 -1.64
N VAL A 422 -13.28 -2.59 -2.36
CA VAL A 422 -14.42 -1.84 -1.77
C VAL A 422 -15.81 -2.42 -2.09
N LEU A 423 -15.87 -3.66 -2.57
CA LEU A 423 -17.10 -4.34 -3.02
C LEU A 423 -17.13 -5.80 -2.54
N GLY A 424 -18.33 -6.35 -2.34
CA GLY A 424 -18.52 -7.71 -1.82
C GLY A 424 -17.82 -7.90 -0.48
N THR A 425 -17.07 -8.99 -0.32
CA THR A 425 -16.29 -9.26 0.91
C THR A 425 -15.28 -8.17 1.27
N GLY A 426 -14.82 -7.34 0.31
CA GLY A 426 -14.03 -6.15 0.62
C GLY A 426 -14.82 -5.08 1.37
N LEU A 427 -16.11 -4.93 1.07
CA LEU A 427 -17.03 -4.07 1.83
C LEU A 427 -17.38 -4.69 3.19
N ASP A 428 -17.60 -6.01 3.26
CA ASP A 428 -17.81 -6.73 4.53
C ASP A 428 -16.63 -6.45 5.50
N LEU A 429 -15.38 -6.61 5.03
CA LEU A 429 -14.17 -6.30 5.80
C LEU A 429 -14.07 -4.82 6.21
N LEU A 430 -14.35 -3.88 5.32
CA LEU A 430 -14.25 -2.45 5.64
C LEU A 430 -15.34 -2.00 6.62
N THR A 431 -16.56 -2.53 6.52
CA THR A 431 -17.65 -2.21 7.46
C THR A 431 -17.41 -2.79 8.85
N GLU A 432 -16.83 -3.99 8.95
CA GLU A 432 -16.37 -4.54 10.22
C GLU A 432 -15.23 -3.70 10.84
N LEU A 433 -14.20 -3.38 10.05
CA LEU A 433 -13.09 -2.52 10.51
C LEU A 433 -13.59 -1.15 11.00
N VAL A 434 -14.50 -0.49 10.27
CA VAL A 434 -15.14 0.76 10.73
C VAL A 434 -15.93 0.56 12.03
N SER A 435 -16.74 -0.50 12.10
CA SER A 435 -17.64 -0.78 13.24
C SER A 435 -16.90 -1.11 14.53
N THR A 436 -15.76 -1.80 14.43
CA THR A 436 -14.96 -2.25 15.58
C THR A 436 -13.88 -1.23 15.96
N ILE A 437 -13.16 -0.65 14.99
CA ILE A 437 -12.13 0.38 15.28
C ILE A 437 -12.77 1.69 15.77
N LYS A 438 -13.91 2.10 15.17
CA LYS A 438 -14.63 3.36 15.44
C LYS A 438 -13.71 4.59 15.25
N PRO A 439 -13.13 4.79 14.04
CA PRO A 439 -12.32 5.97 13.77
C PRO A 439 -13.18 7.25 13.88
N THR A 440 -12.57 8.35 14.31
CA THR A 440 -13.28 9.64 14.48
C THR A 440 -13.70 10.28 13.16
N GLU A 441 -13.14 9.78 12.06
CA GLU A 441 -13.43 10.19 10.69
C GLU A 441 -13.22 8.98 9.75
N VAL A 442 -14.19 8.68 8.89
CA VAL A 442 -14.05 7.80 7.72
C VAL A 442 -14.08 8.66 6.47
N ILE A 443 -13.01 8.63 5.68
CA ILE A 443 -12.91 9.37 4.42
C ILE A 443 -12.91 8.37 3.28
N TYR A 444 -13.95 8.41 2.45
CA TYR A 444 -14.05 7.59 1.24
C TYR A 444 -13.65 8.42 0.02
N MET A 445 -12.53 8.06 -0.60
CA MET A 445 -11.84 8.86 -1.62
C MET A 445 -12.37 8.61 -3.04
N SER A 446 -13.69 8.67 -3.20
CA SER A 446 -14.36 8.78 -4.50
C SER A 446 -15.76 9.35 -4.30
N GLU A 447 -16.12 10.41 -5.01
CA GLU A 447 -17.49 10.95 -5.01
C GLU A 447 -18.43 10.05 -5.83
N ASP A 448 -17.97 9.57 -7.00
CA ASP A 448 -18.68 8.62 -7.87
C ASP A 448 -18.52 7.14 -7.44
N GLY A 449 -18.49 6.88 -6.13
CA GLY A 449 -18.38 5.53 -5.59
C GLY A 449 -19.62 4.66 -5.87
N PRO A 450 -19.48 3.31 -5.90
CA PRO A 450 -20.64 2.43 -5.92
C PRO A 450 -21.56 2.71 -4.72
N LYS A 451 -22.86 2.87 -4.96
CA LYS A 451 -23.82 3.26 -3.91
C LYS A 451 -23.82 2.31 -2.71
N GLU A 452 -23.77 1.00 -2.97
CA GLU A 452 -23.68 -0.05 -1.96
C GLU A 452 -22.47 0.15 -1.03
N THR A 453 -21.30 0.48 -1.59
CA THR A 453 -20.09 0.81 -0.82
C THR A 453 -20.30 2.04 0.07
N VAL A 454 -20.88 3.11 -0.48
CA VAL A 454 -21.08 4.37 0.23
C VAL A 454 -22.11 4.20 1.35
N GLU A 455 -23.26 3.58 1.05
CA GLU A 455 -24.34 3.31 2.00
C GLU A 455 -23.88 2.35 3.12
N GLY A 456 -23.13 1.29 2.79
CA GLY A 456 -22.58 0.34 3.76
C GLY A 456 -21.58 0.99 4.72
N LEU A 457 -20.60 1.75 4.19
CA LEU A 457 -19.63 2.47 5.02
C LEU A 457 -20.29 3.57 5.86
N GLN A 458 -21.29 4.26 5.32
CA GLN A 458 -22.05 5.28 6.06
C GLN A 458 -22.89 4.66 7.19
N ALA A 459 -23.46 3.46 6.99
CA ALA A 459 -24.21 2.74 8.01
C ALA A 459 -23.32 2.16 9.13
N ALA A 460 -22.09 1.74 8.80
CA ALA A 460 -21.10 1.29 9.77
C ALA A 460 -20.47 2.45 10.58
N CYS A 461 -20.32 3.62 9.96
CA CYS A 461 -19.72 4.79 10.60
C CYS A 461 -20.63 5.39 11.68
N LYS A 462 -20.05 5.66 12.86
CA LYS A 462 -20.78 6.22 14.02
C LYS A 462 -20.52 7.71 14.26
N GLU A 463 -19.49 8.24 13.61
CA GLU A 463 -18.95 9.59 13.80
C GLU A 463 -19.12 10.42 12.51
N THR A 464 -18.02 10.85 11.87
CA THR A 464 -18.07 11.59 10.60
C THR A 464 -17.69 10.68 9.43
N PHE A 465 -18.56 10.61 8.42
CA PHE A 465 -18.27 10.02 7.10
C PHE A 465 -18.18 11.13 6.05
N THR A 466 -17.11 11.13 5.24
CA THR A 466 -16.86 12.17 4.22
C THR A 466 -16.46 11.56 2.88
N LEU A 467 -17.15 11.97 1.81
CA LEU A 467 -16.70 11.76 0.43
C LEU A 467 -15.66 12.82 0.04
N LEU A 468 -14.66 12.44 -0.76
CA LEU A 468 -13.73 13.35 -1.42
C LEU A 468 -13.52 12.92 -2.88
N PRO A 469 -13.22 13.87 -3.80
CA PRO A 469 -12.90 13.54 -5.18
C PRO A 469 -11.69 12.60 -5.24
N SER A 470 -11.74 11.61 -6.12
CA SER A 470 -10.57 10.77 -6.39
C SER A 470 -9.52 11.56 -7.19
N GLN A 471 -8.24 11.17 -7.07
CA GLN A 471 -7.17 11.69 -7.91
C GLN A 471 -6.42 10.52 -8.53
N GLN A 472 -6.99 9.98 -9.61
CA GLN A 472 -6.32 9.00 -10.46
C GLN A 472 -5.12 9.65 -11.17
N SER A 473 -4.08 8.87 -11.43
CA SER A 473 -2.90 9.35 -12.15
C SER A 473 -3.16 9.29 -13.65
N GLU A 474 -3.18 10.43 -14.33
CA GLU A 474 -3.43 10.53 -15.79
C GLU A 474 -2.41 9.71 -16.61
N PHE A 475 -1.20 9.52 -16.07
CA PHE A 475 -0.17 8.63 -16.59
C PHE A 475 0.54 7.94 -15.43
N THR A 476 1.10 6.75 -15.65
CA THR A 476 2.10 6.13 -14.75
C THR A 476 3.26 5.56 -15.56
N SER A 477 4.49 5.72 -15.07
CA SER A 477 5.67 5.10 -15.67
C SER A 477 6.04 3.75 -15.03
N ARG A 478 5.29 3.30 -14.02
CA ARG A 478 5.48 2.01 -13.32
C ARG A 478 4.11 1.42 -12.94
N THR A 479 3.89 0.14 -13.24
CA THR A 479 2.69 -0.59 -12.81
C THR A 479 2.75 -0.87 -11.30
N ALA A 480 1.64 -1.32 -10.70
CA ALA A 480 1.63 -1.72 -9.29
C ALA A 480 2.63 -2.85 -9.00
N ALA A 481 2.80 -3.80 -9.92
CA ALA A 481 3.81 -4.86 -9.83
C ALA A 481 5.25 -4.30 -9.95
N HIS A 482 5.50 -3.37 -10.88
CA HIS A 482 6.81 -2.71 -10.97
C HIS A 482 7.18 -1.98 -9.67
N LEU A 483 6.23 -1.32 -9.03
CA LEU A 483 6.44 -0.65 -7.74
C LEU A 483 6.72 -1.64 -6.60
N ARG A 484 6.02 -2.79 -6.54
CA ARG A 484 6.33 -3.87 -5.58
C ARG A 484 7.71 -4.48 -5.83
N SER A 485 8.10 -4.75 -7.07
CA SER A 485 9.44 -5.24 -7.41
C SER A 485 10.54 -4.25 -7.04
N MET A 486 10.34 -2.94 -7.26
CA MET A 486 11.26 -1.90 -6.79
C MET A 486 11.36 -1.88 -5.26
N GLN A 487 10.23 -2.05 -4.55
CA GLN A 487 10.19 -2.16 -3.10
C GLN A 487 10.91 -3.41 -2.59
N ALA A 488 10.69 -4.57 -3.19
CA ALA A 488 11.38 -5.82 -2.82
C ALA A 488 12.91 -5.71 -3.01
N LEU A 489 13.36 -5.21 -4.17
CA LEU A 489 14.79 -5.02 -4.45
C LEU A 489 15.43 -4.03 -3.47
N ALA A 490 14.81 -2.86 -3.24
CA ALA A 490 15.32 -1.87 -2.29
C ALA A 490 15.33 -2.37 -0.83
N TYR A 491 14.39 -3.24 -0.45
CA TYR A 491 14.40 -3.92 0.84
C TYR A 491 15.58 -4.91 0.94
N PHE A 492 15.74 -5.85 0.02
CA PHE A 492 16.81 -6.86 0.12
C PHE A 492 18.23 -6.28 0.00
N HIS A 493 18.40 -5.14 -0.68
CA HIS A 493 19.69 -4.42 -0.75
C HIS A 493 19.93 -3.43 0.39
N THR A 494 19.05 -3.37 1.39
CA THR A 494 19.21 -2.51 2.57
C THR A 494 20.40 -2.93 3.43
N VAL A 495 21.30 -1.98 3.70
CA VAL A 495 22.42 -2.10 4.63
C VAL A 495 22.47 -0.87 5.54
N LYS A 496 22.76 -1.04 6.83
CA LYS A 496 22.96 0.10 7.75
C LYS A 496 24.43 0.51 7.79
N ASP A 497 24.70 1.81 7.70
CA ASP A 497 26.06 2.35 7.83
C ASP A 497 26.52 2.41 9.31
N PRO A 498 27.80 2.67 9.61
CA PRO A 498 28.30 2.77 10.99
C PRO A 498 27.70 3.91 11.83
N SER A 499 26.88 4.79 11.24
CA SER A 499 26.07 5.79 11.94
C SER A 499 24.59 5.40 12.06
N ASN A 500 24.28 4.11 11.82
CA ASN A 500 22.95 3.51 11.81
C ASN A 500 21.98 4.18 10.82
N ARG A 501 22.50 4.67 9.69
CA ARG A 501 21.68 5.22 8.60
C ARG A 501 21.41 4.18 7.53
N LEU A 502 20.22 4.24 6.92
CA LEU A 502 19.84 3.39 5.80
C LEU A 502 20.72 3.65 4.57
N THR A 503 21.26 2.61 3.95
CA THR A 503 21.97 2.69 2.68
C THR A 503 21.60 1.49 1.81
N TRP A 504 21.93 1.57 0.52
CA TRP A 504 21.69 0.47 -0.43
C TRP A 504 23.00 -0.04 -0.99
N ASN A 505 23.19 -1.36 -0.91
CA ASN A 505 24.31 -2.06 -1.51
C ASN A 505 24.03 -2.27 -3.01
N PRO A 506 24.95 -1.91 -3.93
CA PRO A 506 24.75 -2.05 -5.37
C PRO A 506 25.48 -3.27 -5.97
N THR A 507 25.68 -4.33 -5.18
CA THR A 507 26.28 -5.60 -5.62
C THR A 507 25.20 -6.67 -5.74
N PRO A 508 25.20 -7.50 -6.79
CA PRO A 508 24.22 -8.57 -6.96
C PRO A 508 24.03 -9.45 -5.72
N LEU A 509 22.78 -9.82 -5.41
CA LEU A 509 22.42 -10.67 -4.28
C LEU A 509 23.11 -12.03 -4.34
N SER A 510 23.42 -12.55 -5.53
CA SER A 510 24.27 -13.72 -5.82
C SER A 510 25.64 -13.66 -5.10
N SER A 511 26.29 -12.49 -5.15
CA SER A 511 27.64 -12.25 -4.62
C SER A 511 27.70 -12.09 -3.10
N SER A 512 26.56 -11.79 -2.46
CA SER A 512 26.47 -11.67 -1.00
C SER A 512 26.60 -13.05 -0.31
N PRO A 513 27.22 -13.17 0.87
CA PRO A 513 27.24 -14.43 1.62
C PRO A 513 25.86 -14.71 2.26
N PRO A 514 25.25 -15.90 2.06
CA PRO A 514 23.96 -16.24 2.65
C PRO A 514 24.09 -16.67 4.12
N LEU A 515 23.07 -16.37 4.91
CA LEU A 515 22.89 -16.95 6.25
C LEU A 515 22.59 -18.44 6.09
N THR A 516 23.45 -19.30 6.65
CA THR A 516 23.31 -20.75 6.57
C THR A 516 22.52 -21.25 7.78
N VAL A 517 21.30 -21.75 7.55
CA VAL A 517 20.33 -22.13 8.59
C VAL A 517 20.15 -23.64 8.60
N GLY A 518 20.82 -24.34 9.51
CA GLY A 518 20.73 -25.80 9.66
C GLY A 518 19.31 -26.26 10.03
N TYR A 519 18.75 -27.22 9.30
CA TYR A 519 17.40 -27.75 9.50
C TYR A 519 17.36 -29.21 9.97
N LYS A 520 18.51 -29.92 9.94
CA LYS A 520 18.69 -31.26 10.52
C LYS A 520 19.15 -31.18 11.98
N GLY A 521 18.95 -32.27 12.74
CA GLY A 521 19.36 -32.38 14.15
C GLY A 521 18.35 -31.78 15.14
N LYS A 522 18.75 -31.69 16.42
CA LYS A 522 17.89 -31.13 17.50
C LYS A 522 17.87 -29.60 17.50
N ASN A 523 19.04 -28.97 17.33
CA ASN A 523 19.20 -27.52 17.40
C ASN A 523 18.92 -26.88 16.02
N ARG A 524 17.69 -27.04 15.51
CA ARG A 524 17.28 -26.46 14.21
C ARG A 524 17.30 -24.93 14.25
N GLY A 525 17.63 -24.32 13.12
CA GLY A 525 17.65 -22.88 12.95
C GLY A 525 16.26 -22.23 12.86
N VAL A 526 15.26 -22.98 12.41
CA VAL A 526 13.81 -22.67 12.43
C VAL A 526 13.04 -23.93 12.85
N LEU A 527 11.84 -23.77 13.40
CA LEU A 527 10.98 -24.90 13.80
C LEU A 527 10.53 -25.71 12.58
N GLY A 528 10.02 -25.01 11.57
CA GLY A 528 9.60 -25.57 10.28
C GLY A 528 9.07 -24.51 9.32
N ILE A 529 8.64 -24.98 8.14
CA ILE A 529 7.93 -24.20 7.12
C ILE A 529 6.42 -24.41 7.26
N ILE A 530 5.62 -23.37 7.06
CA ILE A 530 4.16 -23.41 7.00
C ILE A 530 3.73 -22.82 5.64
N SER A 531 2.84 -23.49 4.91
CA SER A 531 2.28 -22.94 3.65
C SER A 531 0.90 -22.35 3.91
N TYR A 532 0.68 -21.09 3.54
CA TYR A 532 -0.62 -20.42 3.55
C TYR A 532 -1.29 -20.53 2.16
N GLU A 533 -2.63 -20.46 2.12
CA GLU A 533 -3.51 -20.64 0.95
C GLU A 533 -3.47 -22.05 0.32
N TYR A 534 -2.29 -22.65 0.14
CA TYR A 534 -2.11 -23.98 -0.45
C TYR A 534 -0.86 -24.68 0.10
N GLN A 535 -1.01 -25.91 0.61
CA GLN A 535 0.09 -26.78 0.98
C GLN A 535 0.45 -27.72 -0.19
N PRO A 536 1.64 -27.60 -0.81
CA PRO A 536 2.09 -28.53 -1.83
C PRO A 536 2.39 -29.91 -1.23
N PRO A 537 2.40 -30.99 -2.05
CA PRO A 537 2.90 -32.30 -1.65
C PRO A 537 4.31 -32.22 -1.04
N ALA A 538 4.61 -33.07 -0.05
CA ALA A 538 5.87 -33.04 0.69
C ALA A 538 7.12 -33.21 -0.22
N GLU A 539 6.96 -33.92 -1.34
CA GLU A 539 8.00 -34.15 -2.36
C GLU A 539 8.28 -32.90 -3.20
N LEU A 540 7.27 -32.05 -3.43
CA LEU A 540 7.38 -30.82 -4.24
C LEU A 540 7.64 -29.56 -3.40
N LEU A 541 7.49 -29.63 -2.07
CA LEU A 541 7.70 -28.48 -1.19
C LEU A 541 9.10 -27.89 -1.34
N ALA A 542 10.13 -28.74 -1.44
CA ALA A 542 11.52 -28.30 -1.59
C ALA A 542 11.76 -27.52 -2.90
N GLU A 543 11.17 -27.97 -4.01
CA GLU A 543 11.25 -27.26 -5.30
C GLU A 543 10.46 -25.95 -5.28
N THR A 544 9.26 -25.97 -4.67
CA THR A 544 8.33 -24.83 -4.61
C THR A 544 8.89 -23.65 -3.82
N ILE A 545 9.61 -23.91 -2.72
CA ILE A 545 10.22 -22.84 -1.89
C ILE A 545 11.58 -22.36 -2.44
N ASN A 546 12.24 -23.13 -3.30
CA ASN A 546 13.58 -22.79 -3.76
C ASN A 546 13.54 -21.57 -4.68
N GLY A 547 14.38 -20.57 -4.40
CA GLY A 547 14.35 -19.27 -5.08
C GLY A 547 13.25 -18.31 -4.60
N SER A 548 12.28 -18.74 -3.78
CA SER A 548 11.11 -17.90 -3.44
C SER A 548 11.33 -16.96 -2.24
N ILE A 549 10.45 -15.96 -2.10
CA ILE A 549 10.38 -15.10 -0.92
C ILE A 549 9.51 -15.79 0.14
N LEU A 550 10.03 -15.91 1.36
CA LEU A 550 9.35 -16.44 2.52
C LEU A 550 9.25 -15.37 3.62
N CYS A 551 8.25 -15.48 4.49
CA CYS A 551 8.07 -14.55 5.62
C CYS A 551 8.72 -15.16 6.87
N LEU A 552 9.70 -14.48 7.48
CA LEU A 552 10.23 -14.90 8.78
C LEU A 552 9.29 -14.41 9.89
N VAL A 553 8.64 -15.35 10.56
CA VAL A 553 7.69 -15.09 11.64
C VAL A 553 8.21 -15.68 12.95
N GLU A 554 8.03 -14.90 14.01
CA GLU A 554 8.30 -15.22 15.40
C GLU A 554 6.97 -15.56 16.09
N ALA A 555 6.86 -16.75 16.67
CA ALA A 555 5.76 -17.10 17.57
C ALA A 555 6.20 -16.86 19.02
N GLU A 556 5.55 -15.87 19.65
CA GLU A 556 5.78 -15.37 21.00
C GLU A 556 5.24 -16.34 22.08
N ASP A 557 4.23 -17.15 21.73
CA ASP A 557 3.61 -18.16 22.61
C ASP A 557 3.28 -19.41 21.77
N ILE A 558 3.34 -20.60 22.40
CA ILE A 558 2.97 -21.88 21.79
C ILE A 558 1.52 -21.85 21.25
N LYS A 559 0.64 -21.03 21.86
CA LYS A 559 -0.74 -20.80 21.39
C LYS A 559 -0.86 -20.30 19.95
N ALA A 560 0.21 -19.76 19.36
CA ALA A 560 0.23 -19.43 17.94
C ALA A 560 -0.09 -20.65 17.04
N PHE A 561 0.22 -21.87 17.50
CA PHE A 561 0.06 -23.12 16.78
C PHE A 561 -1.26 -23.87 17.08
N ASP A 562 -2.13 -23.36 17.97
CA ASP A 562 -3.36 -24.03 18.44
C ASP A 562 -4.34 -24.45 17.33
N ARG A 563 -4.22 -23.88 16.12
CA ARG A 563 -5.01 -24.21 14.93
C ARG A 563 -4.42 -25.41 14.18
N LEU A 564 -3.11 -25.36 13.92
CA LEU A 564 -2.31 -26.38 13.24
C LEU A 564 -2.17 -27.68 14.06
N ALA A 565 -2.15 -27.56 15.40
CA ALA A 565 -2.11 -28.69 16.32
C ALA A 565 -3.36 -29.59 16.18
N LYS A 566 -4.55 -28.99 16.14
CA LYS A 566 -5.84 -29.73 16.05
C LYS A 566 -5.99 -30.46 14.71
N GLU A 567 -5.46 -29.89 13.63
CA GLU A 567 -5.39 -30.58 12.34
C GLU A 567 -4.47 -31.80 12.42
N SER A 568 -3.30 -31.66 13.06
CA SER A 568 -2.35 -32.76 13.27
C SER A 568 -2.95 -33.91 14.11
N GLU A 569 -3.74 -33.60 15.14
CA GLU A 569 -4.52 -34.57 15.92
C GLU A 569 -5.60 -35.27 15.07
N GLY A 570 -6.31 -34.51 14.21
CA GLY A 570 -7.29 -35.02 13.26
C GLY A 570 -6.71 -35.94 12.17
N ILE A 571 -5.42 -35.77 11.85
CA ILE A 571 -4.67 -36.67 10.96
C ILE A 571 -4.25 -37.94 11.72
N MET A 572 -3.68 -37.82 12.93
CA MET A 572 -3.24 -38.98 13.72
C MET A 572 -4.39 -39.92 14.09
N THR A 573 -5.57 -39.38 14.42
CA THR A 573 -6.77 -40.18 14.78
C THR A 573 -7.37 -41.01 13.62
N ARG A 574 -6.84 -40.90 12.40
CA ARG A 574 -7.17 -41.79 11.27
C ARG A 574 -6.29 -43.05 11.16
N ALA A 575 -5.25 -43.18 11.98
CA ALA A 575 -4.48 -44.42 12.11
C ALA A 575 -4.96 -45.22 13.34
N PRO A 576 -5.45 -46.48 13.17
CA PRO A 576 -5.94 -47.27 14.30
C PRO A 576 -4.79 -47.87 15.12
N GLY A 577 -4.41 -47.19 16.19
CA GLY A 577 -3.53 -47.71 17.25
C GLY A 577 -4.11 -47.39 18.63
N PRO A 578 -4.38 -48.40 19.48
CA PRO A 578 -4.74 -48.16 20.88
C PRO A 578 -3.49 -47.77 21.72
N ASP A 579 -3.74 -47.40 22.97
CA ASP A 579 -2.76 -47.23 24.06
C ASP A 579 -1.78 -46.05 23.96
N ALA A 580 -2.33 -44.86 24.21
CA ALA A 580 -1.60 -43.76 24.86
C ALA A 580 -2.46 -43.22 26.02
N MET A 581 -2.20 -43.69 27.24
CA MET A 581 -2.78 -43.11 28.47
C MET A 581 -2.03 -41.85 28.90
N ASP A 582 -2.66 -41.04 29.77
CA ASP A 582 -2.15 -39.77 30.27
C ASP A 582 -0.70 -39.84 30.77
N VAL A 583 0.11 -38.88 30.33
CA VAL A 583 1.44 -38.57 30.90
C VAL A 583 1.51 -37.08 31.16
N ASP A 584 1.19 -36.67 32.39
CA ASP A 584 1.42 -35.31 32.88
C ASP A 584 2.89 -34.92 32.76
N GLY A 585 3.17 -33.67 32.33
CA GLY A 585 4.39 -32.99 32.77
C GLY A 585 5.44 -32.51 31.75
N SER A 586 5.14 -32.36 30.44
CA SER A 586 6.05 -31.59 29.55
C SER A 586 5.38 -30.93 28.33
N ALA A 587 4.41 -30.03 28.55
CA ALA A 587 3.72 -29.27 27.49
C ALA A 587 4.59 -28.15 26.84
N SER A 588 5.77 -28.52 26.31
CA SER A 588 6.78 -27.56 25.81
C SER A 588 7.57 -28.02 24.58
N ASN A 589 7.15 -29.11 23.91
CA ASN A 589 7.78 -29.54 22.66
C ASN A 589 6.76 -29.64 21.51
N LEU A 590 6.95 -28.80 20.49
CA LEU A 590 6.17 -28.78 19.25
C LEU A 590 6.64 -29.81 18.21
N ASP A 591 7.62 -30.68 18.51
CA ASP A 591 8.13 -31.69 17.57
C ASP A 591 7.05 -32.59 16.95
N TRP A 592 5.92 -32.80 17.62
CA TRP A 592 4.86 -33.71 17.17
C TRP A 592 4.01 -33.18 16.00
N ILE A 593 3.95 -31.85 15.79
CA ILE A 593 3.27 -31.25 14.61
C ILE A 593 4.17 -31.15 13.37
N ILE A 594 5.40 -31.69 13.43
CA ILE A 594 6.44 -31.42 12.42
C ILE A 594 6.74 -32.66 11.57
N SER A 595 6.25 -32.63 10.34
CA SER A 595 6.61 -33.57 9.28
C SER A 595 7.93 -33.18 8.59
N LYS A 596 8.44 -34.06 7.72
CA LYS A 596 9.67 -33.84 6.95
C LYS A 596 9.48 -34.20 5.49
N THR A 597 10.05 -33.39 4.60
CA THR A 597 10.17 -33.71 3.16
C THR A 597 11.21 -34.83 2.94
N PRO A 598 11.32 -35.42 1.73
CA PRO A 598 12.36 -36.41 1.42
C PRO A 598 13.80 -35.90 1.66
N GLU A 599 14.04 -34.59 1.48
CA GLU A 599 15.31 -33.90 1.74
C GLU A 599 15.55 -33.64 3.25
N GLY A 600 14.58 -34.01 4.08
CA GLY A 600 14.56 -33.85 5.53
C GLY A 600 14.12 -32.47 6.02
N ILE A 601 13.56 -31.60 5.16
CA ILE A 601 13.17 -30.23 5.54
C ILE A 601 11.97 -30.30 6.48
N PRO A 602 12.03 -29.68 7.68
CA PRO A 602 10.90 -29.66 8.61
C PRO A 602 9.79 -28.75 8.09
N TYR A 603 8.57 -29.27 8.03
CA TYR A 603 7.36 -28.50 7.71
C TYR A 603 6.20 -28.93 8.62
N ILE A 604 5.26 -28.03 8.84
CA ILE A 604 4.02 -28.32 9.57
C ILE A 604 2.94 -28.59 8.52
N PRO A 605 2.31 -29.79 8.51
CA PRO A 605 1.18 -30.08 7.63
C PRO A 605 0.04 -29.08 7.83
N ASN A 606 -0.56 -28.65 6.71
CA ASN A 606 -1.58 -27.59 6.69
C ASN A 606 -2.54 -27.77 5.51
N SER A 607 -3.22 -28.92 5.45
CA SER A 607 -4.22 -29.25 4.43
C SER A 607 -5.48 -28.40 4.55
N ASP A 608 -5.90 -28.05 5.76
CA ASP A 608 -7.07 -27.19 6.03
C ASP A 608 -6.73 -25.68 5.93
N ALA A 609 -5.56 -25.35 5.35
CA ALA A 609 -5.07 -23.98 5.10
C ALA A 609 -5.14 -23.04 6.33
N GLN A 610 -4.95 -23.60 7.52
CA GLN A 610 -4.91 -22.87 8.79
C GLN A 610 -3.73 -21.89 8.86
N THR A 611 -3.82 -20.94 9.78
CA THR A 611 -2.87 -19.84 9.95
C THR A 611 -2.38 -19.78 11.39
N LEU A 612 -1.24 -19.12 11.63
CA LEU A 612 -0.81 -18.78 12.99
C LEU A 612 -1.70 -17.71 13.58
N ASP A 613 -1.95 -17.78 14.88
CA ASP A 613 -2.71 -16.75 15.60
C ASP A 613 -1.91 -15.42 15.68
N PRO A 614 -2.41 -14.30 15.11
CA PRO A 614 -1.69 -13.02 15.10
C PRO A 614 -1.49 -12.41 16.50
N ARG A 615 -2.28 -12.84 17.50
CA ARG A 615 -2.17 -12.37 18.89
C ARG A 615 -0.92 -12.91 19.59
N TYR A 616 -0.37 -14.01 19.08
CA TYR A 616 0.77 -14.75 19.64
C TYR A 616 1.95 -14.86 18.66
N SER A 617 1.94 -14.15 17.54
CA SER A 617 3.00 -14.18 16.54
C SER A 617 3.23 -12.81 15.89
N GLN A 618 4.38 -12.60 15.27
CA GLN A 618 4.67 -11.39 14.48
C GLN A 618 5.72 -11.63 13.40
N THR A 619 5.65 -10.85 12.32
CA THR A 619 6.63 -10.87 11.23
C THR A 619 7.89 -10.07 11.60
N LEU A 620 9.04 -10.73 11.55
CA LEU A 620 10.35 -10.09 11.69
C LEU A 620 10.75 -9.37 10.39
N GLY A 621 10.47 -10.00 9.24
CA GLY A 621 10.67 -9.44 7.91
C GLY A 621 10.55 -10.52 6.82
N MET A 622 10.84 -10.14 5.58
CA MET A 622 10.94 -11.07 4.44
C MET A 622 12.35 -11.63 4.31
N VAL A 623 12.44 -12.86 3.78
CA VAL A 623 13.68 -13.57 3.47
C VAL A 623 13.60 -14.16 2.06
N LEU A 624 14.72 -14.25 1.35
CA LEU A 624 14.85 -14.89 0.04
C LEU A 624 15.62 -16.20 0.22
N LEU A 625 15.02 -17.34 -0.14
CA LEU A 625 15.68 -18.64 -0.05
C LEU A 625 16.48 -18.89 -1.33
N ARG A 626 17.80 -18.64 -1.31
CA ARG A 626 18.66 -18.83 -2.48
C ARG A 626 18.76 -20.30 -2.89
N GLY A 627 18.85 -21.20 -1.91
CA GLY A 627 19.19 -22.59 -2.15
C GLY A 627 19.04 -23.47 -0.92
N ILE A 628 18.98 -24.78 -1.17
CA ILE A 628 18.78 -25.83 -0.16
C ILE A 628 19.96 -26.81 -0.26
N ASP A 629 20.82 -26.83 0.76
CA ASP A 629 21.87 -27.84 0.87
C ASP A 629 21.29 -29.10 1.49
N THR A 630 20.78 -30.00 0.64
CA THR A 630 20.18 -31.27 1.05
C THR A 630 21.19 -32.25 1.65
N LYS A 631 22.49 -32.08 1.37
CA LYS A 631 23.56 -32.93 1.91
C LYS A 631 23.81 -32.56 3.36
N ASN A 632 24.30 -31.34 3.62
CA ASN A 632 24.60 -30.86 4.96
C ASN A 632 23.33 -30.58 5.78
N GLY A 633 22.19 -30.36 5.13
CA GLY A 633 20.91 -30.10 5.78
C GLY A 633 20.76 -28.67 6.25
N ALA A 634 21.01 -27.71 5.35
CA ALA A 634 20.90 -26.27 5.64
C ALA A 634 20.18 -25.49 4.53
N LEU A 635 19.46 -24.45 4.92
CA LEU A 635 18.86 -23.46 4.03
C LEU A 635 19.84 -22.30 3.85
N GLN A 636 20.01 -21.80 2.61
CA GLN A 636 20.81 -20.61 2.31
C GLN A 636 19.91 -19.39 2.16
N ILE A 637 19.86 -18.55 3.19
CA ILE A 637 18.86 -17.48 3.32
C ILE A 637 19.53 -16.10 3.17
N LEU A 638 18.92 -15.22 2.38
CA LEU A 638 19.26 -13.79 2.29
C LEU A 638 18.16 -12.96 2.96
N THR A 639 18.54 -12.03 3.84
CA THR A 639 17.59 -11.10 4.47
C THR A 639 18.29 -9.86 5.03
N PRO A 640 17.65 -8.67 4.99
CA PRO A 640 18.13 -7.47 5.68
C PRO A 640 17.67 -7.42 7.16
N VAL A 641 16.95 -8.43 7.67
CA VAL A 641 16.57 -8.51 9.08
C VAL A 641 17.85 -8.62 9.94
N PRO A 642 18.10 -7.70 10.90
CA PRO A 642 19.32 -7.73 11.70
C PRO A 642 19.43 -9.02 12.53
N LEU A 643 20.63 -9.62 12.54
CA LEU A 643 20.87 -10.90 13.22
C LEU A 643 20.61 -10.79 14.73
N GLU A 644 20.82 -9.62 15.32
CA GLU A 644 20.53 -9.31 16.72
C GLU A 644 19.05 -9.54 17.06
N ARG A 645 18.13 -9.24 16.13
CA ARG A 645 16.69 -9.47 16.31
C ARG A 645 16.34 -10.96 16.22
N ILE A 646 17.02 -11.69 15.34
CA ILE A 646 16.85 -13.15 15.17
C ILE A 646 17.42 -13.91 16.38
N VAL A 647 18.53 -13.43 16.96
CA VAL A 647 19.14 -13.98 18.18
C VAL A 647 18.27 -13.66 19.40
N ALA A 648 17.85 -12.41 19.58
CA ALA A 648 17.00 -12.01 20.71
C ALA A 648 15.68 -12.81 20.78
N ALA A 649 15.05 -13.11 19.63
CA ALA A 649 13.88 -13.98 19.56
C ALA A 649 14.16 -15.38 20.13
N LYS A 650 15.31 -15.97 19.80
CA LYS A 650 15.72 -17.29 20.30
C LYS A 650 16.14 -17.27 21.77
N GLU A 651 16.78 -16.20 22.22
CA GLU A 651 17.16 -16.01 23.62
C GLU A 651 15.94 -15.80 24.52
N ALA A 652 14.86 -15.21 24.00
CA ALA A 652 13.54 -15.16 24.64
C ALA A 652 12.78 -16.50 24.62
N GLY A 653 13.29 -17.53 23.92
CA GLY A 653 12.67 -18.84 23.78
C GLY A 653 11.57 -18.92 22.71
N HIS A 654 11.36 -17.87 21.92
CA HIS A 654 10.32 -17.82 20.89
C HIS A 654 10.63 -18.77 19.71
N HIS A 655 9.58 -19.26 19.05
CA HIS A 655 9.72 -20.19 17.92
C HIS A 655 9.77 -19.42 16.59
N LEU A 656 10.87 -19.55 15.85
CA LEU A 656 10.98 -18.99 14.49
C LEU A 656 10.48 -19.98 13.44
N VAL A 657 9.64 -19.52 12.53
CA VAL A 657 9.12 -20.27 11.37
C VAL A 657 9.25 -19.47 10.08
N LEU A 658 9.18 -20.18 8.95
CA LEU A 658 9.10 -19.56 7.62
C LEU A 658 7.70 -19.80 7.04
N ILE A 659 7.00 -18.73 6.69
CA ILE A 659 5.71 -18.82 6.01
C ILE A 659 5.91 -18.69 4.51
N HIS A 660 5.49 -19.72 3.79
CA HIS A 660 5.38 -19.76 2.34
C HIS A 660 3.96 -19.35 1.92
N GLY A 661 3.83 -18.66 0.79
CA GLY A 661 2.54 -18.21 0.28
C GLY A 661 2.66 -17.42 -1.03
N LYS A 662 1.54 -16.83 -1.45
CA LYS A 662 1.31 -16.22 -2.76
C LYS A 662 1.84 -14.78 -2.89
N LEU A 663 3.12 -14.60 -2.59
CA LEU A 663 3.86 -13.37 -2.89
C LEU A 663 4.24 -13.30 -4.37
N ASP A 664 4.56 -12.10 -4.87
CA ASP A 664 5.14 -11.94 -6.21
C ASP A 664 6.47 -12.72 -6.32
N SER A 665 6.68 -13.42 -7.44
CA SER A 665 7.92 -14.17 -7.67
C SER A 665 9.14 -13.23 -7.81
N PRO A 666 10.30 -13.53 -7.20
CA PRO A 666 11.46 -12.65 -7.19
C PRO A 666 12.28 -12.72 -8.48
N GLY A 667 11.62 -12.65 -9.66
CA GLY A 667 12.29 -12.66 -10.96
C GLY A 667 13.29 -11.52 -11.17
N TRP A 668 13.16 -10.43 -10.41
CA TRP A 668 14.16 -9.35 -10.33
C TRP A 668 15.49 -9.80 -9.70
N ALA A 669 15.48 -10.79 -8.80
CA ALA A 669 16.68 -11.28 -8.12
C ALA A 669 17.46 -12.28 -8.98
N TYR A 670 16.77 -13.12 -9.77
CA TYR A 670 17.42 -14.07 -10.68
C TYR A 670 18.17 -13.34 -11.80
N THR A 671 17.57 -12.24 -12.28
CA THR A 671 18.00 -11.50 -13.45
C THR A 671 19.01 -10.37 -13.11
N GLU A 672 19.24 -10.16 -11.82
CA GLU A 672 20.07 -9.09 -11.25
C GLU A 672 21.56 -9.15 -11.66
N ASP A 673 22.14 -10.36 -11.70
CA ASP A 673 23.55 -10.54 -12.06
C ASP A 673 23.77 -10.20 -13.54
N LEU A 674 22.85 -10.61 -14.42
CA LEU A 674 22.87 -10.33 -15.86
C LEU A 674 22.75 -8.82 -16.15
N TYR A 675 21.91 -8.10 -15.39
CA TYR A 675 21.85 -6.64 -15.48
C TYR A 675 23.14 -5.99 -14.98
N TYR A 676 23.74 -6.51 -13.90
CA TYR A 676 25.01 -5.99 -13.38
C TYR A 676 26.18 -6.23 -14.34
N GLN A 677 26.26 -7.41 -14.97
CA GLN A 677 27.28 -7.71 -15.98
C GLN A 677 27.11 -6.81 -17.21
N SER A 678 25.90 -6.74 -17.80
CA SER A 678 25.61 -5.89 -18.97
C SER A 678 25.71 -4.38 -18.71
N PHE A 679 25.70 -3.93 -17.44
CA PHE A 679 25.99 -2.54 -17.08
C PHE A 679 27.50 -2.23 -17.01
N ASN A 680 28.34 -3.24 -16.82
CA ASN A 680 29.80 -3.08 -16.69
C ASN A 680 30.58 -3.43 -17.98
N SER A 681 29.97 -4.12 -18.96
CA SER A 681 30.54 -4.30 -20.30
C SER A 681 30.58 -2.96 -21.08
N THR A 682 31.54 -2.82 -21.99
CA THR A 682 31.94 -1.50 -22.53
C THR A 682 31.03 -0.96 -23.64
N GLU A 683 29.96 -1.68 -24.01
CA GLU A 683 29.05 -1.31 -25.11
C GLU A 683 27.79 -0.54 -24.65
N GLY A 684 27.68 -0.24 -23.35
CA GLY A 684 26.53 0.43 -22.73
C GLY A 684 26.32 1.93 -23.07
N ASP A 685 26.47 2.33 -24.33
CA ASP A 685 26.08 3.67 -24.82
C ASP A 685 24.59 3.72 -25.22
N VAL A 686 23.93 2.57 -25.41
CA VAL A 686 22.46 2.47 -25.50
C VAL A 686 21.85 2.63 -24.10
N ARG A 687 21.78 3.89 -23.63
CA ARG A 687 21.07 4.26 -22.39
C ARG A 687 19.54 4.28 -22.52
N ASP A 688 18.99 3.77 -23.61
CA ASP A 688 17.62 4.06 -24.05
C ASP A 688 16.59 2.98 -23.68
N ASP A 689 16.95 2.10 -22.72
CA ASP A 689 16.09 1.14 -21.99
C ASP A 689 14.94 1.86 -21.25
N THR A 690 14.03 2.44 -22.03
CA THR A 690 12.80 3.05 -21.55
C THR A 690 11.84 1.90 -21.22
N VAL A 691 11.62 1.61 -19.93
CA VAL A 691 10.69 0.56 -19.52
C VAL A 691 9.30 0.84 -20.10
N GLU A 692 8.93 0.12 -21.15
CA GLU A 692 7.63 0.25 -21.79
C GLU A 692 6.54 -0.19 -20.81
N VAL A 693 5.58 0.69 -20.56
CA VAL A 693 4.37 0.36 -19.79
C VAL A 693 3.35 -0.17 -20.80
N MET A 694 3.51 -1.43 -21.18
CA MET A 694 2.43 -2.17 -21.81
C MET A 694 1.35 -2.45 -20.75
N ASP A 695 0.11 -2.02 -21.01
CA ASP A 695 -1.04 -2.60 -20.33
C ASP A 695 -1.19 -4.06 -20.80
N GLU A 696 -1.51 -4.99 -19.89
CA GLU A 696 -1.43 -6.45 -20.11
C GLU A 696 -2.33 -7.00 -21.24
N ASP A 697 -3.21 -6.17 -21.81
CA ASP A 697 -4.22 -6.53 -22.82
C ASP A 697 -3.87 -6.10 -24.26
N THR A 698 -2.63 -5.70 -24.57
CA THR A 698 -2.25 -5.22 -25.93
C THR A 698 -1.09 -5.99 -26.60
N GLU A 699 -1.43 -7.02 -27.40
CA GLU A 699 -0.46 -7.64 -28.32
C GLU A 699 -0.21 -6.75 -29.56
N SER A 700 0.94 -6.09 -29.64
CA SER A 700 1.45 -5.47 -30.89
C SER A 700 2.77 -6.10 -31.32
N ASP A 701 2.69 -7.04 -32.26
CA ASP A 701 3.82 -7.81 -32.81
C ASP A 701 4.62 -6.95 -33.81
N ARG A 702 5.93 -6.76 -33.58
CA ARG A 702 6.86 -6.04 -34.48
C ARG A 702 8.26 -6.67 -34.39
N SER A 703 8.54 -7.61 -35.29
CA SER A 703 9.57 -8.64 -35.10
C SER A 703 10.84 -8.48 -35.97
N ASP A 704 11.05 -7.29 -36.56
CA ASP A 704 12.06 -7.04 -37.62
C ASP A 704 13.39 -6.42 -37.14
N GLU A 705 13.67 -6.35 -35.83
CA GLU A 705 14.92 -5.79 -35.27
C GLU A 705 15.81 -6.85 -34.59
N GLU A 706 17.14 -6.69 -34.72
CA GLU A 706 18.14 -7.62 -34.18
C GLU A 706 18.25 -7.54 -32.63
N PRO A 707 18.57 -8.66 -31.94
CA PRO A 707 18.56 -8.71 -30.48
C PRO A 707 19.83 -8.11 -29.86
N GLU A 708 19.68 -7.26 -28.84
CA GLU A 708 20.81 -6.80 -28.03
C GLU A 708 21.43 -7.93 -27.19
N ASN A 709 22.75 -7.87 -26.96
CA ASN A 709 23.52 -8.71 -26.04
C ASN A 709 23.65 -10.21 -26.43
N LEU A 710 23.88 -10.49 -27.72
CA LEU A 710 24.13 -11.86 -28.23
C LEU A 710 25.25 -12.63 -27.50
N GLU A 711 26.31 -11.97 -27.03
CA GLU A 711 27.43 -12.65 -26.34
C GLU A 711 27.02 -13.25 -24.98
N LEU A 712 26.14 -12.57 -24.24
CA LEU A 712 25.67 -13.02 -22.92
C LEU A 712 24.75 -14.24 -22.98
N ALA A 713 24.23 -14.61 -24.16
CA ALA A 713 23.36 -15.78 -24.33
C ALA A 713 24.02 -17.11 -23.91
N ASN A 714 25.36 -17.18 -23.89
CA ASN A 714 26.11 -18.38 -23.50
C ASN A 714 26.25 -18.55 -21.97
N ASP A 715 26.31 -17.47 -21.19
CA ASP A 715 26.39 -17.56 -19.72
C ASP A 715 25.00 -17.72 -19.07
N VAL A 716 23.92 -17.40 -19.80
CA VAL A 716 22.54 -17.47 -19.29
C VAL A 716 21.98 -18.89 -19.27
N SER A 717 22.47 -19.82 -20.10
CA SER A 717 21.92 -21.19 -20.23
C SER A 717 21.85 -21.96 -18.91
N ASP A 718 22.79 -21.66 -18.01
CA ASP A 718 23.01 -22.40 -16.77
C ASP A 718 22.34 -21.70 -15.57
N THR A 719 21.69 -20.54 -15.78
CA THR A 719 21.00 -19.79 -14.70
C THR A 719 19.58 -20.34 -14.49
N PRO A 720 19.26 -20.90 -13.30
CA PRO A 720 17.93 -21.45 -13.04
C PRO A 720 16.81 -20.40 -13.22
N TRP A 721 15.64 -20.86 -13.65
CA TRP A 721 14.41 -20.08 -13.81
C TRP A 721 14.44 -18.97 -14.89
N ILE A 722 15.53 -18.84 -15.64
CA ILE A 722 15.67 -17.98 -16.82
C ILE A 722 15.62 -18.86 -18.09
N GLU A 723 15.06 -18.32 -19.18
CA GLU A 723 15.07 -18.94 -20.51
C GLU A 723 15.72 -18.00 -21.54
N VAL A 724 16.60 -18.55 -22.38
CA VAL A 724 17.26 -17.83 -23.49
C VAL A 724 16.36 -17.89 -24.73
N LEU A 725 16.07 -16.74 -25.32
CA LEU A 725 15.13 -16.58 -26.43
C LEU A 725 15.83 -16.72 -27.78
N GLN A 726 15.54 -17.81 -28.48
CA GLN A 726 16.13 -18.11 -29.78
C GLN A 726 15.21 -17.66 -30.93
N GLY A 727 15.73 -16.85 -31.84
CA GLY A 727 15.06 -16.52 -33.11
C GLY A 727 13.73 -15.77 -32.98
N HIS A 728 12.78 -16.10 -33.87
CA HIS A 728 11.54 -15.35 -34.14
C HIS A 728 10.41 -15.54 -33.11
N GLU A 729 10.70 -15.76 -31.83
CA GLU A 729 9.67 -15.72 -30.78
C GLU A 729 9.15 -14.29 -30.58
N LYS A 730 7.99 -13.96 -31.21
CA LYS A 730 7.13 -12.77 -31.00
C LYS A 730 7.71 -11.73 -30.02
N ARG A 731 8.53 -10.83 -30.55
CA ARG A 731 9.30 -9.86 -29.76
C ARG A 731 8.56 -8.52 -29.63
N PRO A 732 8.40 -7.99 -28.40
CA PRO A 732 8.33 -6.56 -28.18
C PRO A 732 9.68 -5.91 -28.56
N VAL A 733 9.64 -4.67 -29.02
CA VAL A 733 10.85 -3.89 -29.35
C VAL A 733 11.73 -3.73 -28.10
N GLY A 734 13.05 -3.85 -28.24
CA GLY A 734 13.99 -3.78 -27.11
C GLY A 734 14.02 -5.02 -26.19
N SER A 735 13.37 -6.13 -26.56
CA SER A 735 13.46 -7.37 -25.77
C SER A 735 14.84 -8.05 -25.90
N ARG A 736 15.52 -8.23 -24.75
CA ARG A 736 16.84 -8.88 -24.63
C ARG A 736 16.75 -10.39 -24.89
N VAL A 737 17.90 -11.05 -25.14
CA VAL A 737 18.00 -12.50 -25.46
C VAL A 737 17.57 -13.44 -24.31
N TRP A 738 17.04 -12.94 -23.19
CA TRP A 738 16.62 -13.76 -22.06
C TRP A 738 15.43 -13.16 -21.29
N ARG A 739 14.58 -14.04 -20.74
CA ARG A 739 13.49 -13.67 -19.83
C ARG A 739 13.37 -14.66 -18.67
N VAL A 740 12.77 -14.21 -17.56
CA VAL A 740 12.30 -15.13 -16.51
C VAL A 740 11.17 -15.98 -17.09
N ARG A 741 11.18 -17.31 -16.86
CA ARG A 741 10.22 -18.22 -17.48
C ARG A 741 8.77 -17.87 -17.13
N ARG A 742 7.87 -17.97 -18.11
CA ARG A 742 6.46 -17.55 -18.01
C ARG A 742 5.55 -18.49 -17.18
N ASP A 743 6.03 -19.68 -16.84
CA ASP A 743 5.34 -20.68 -16.03
C ASP A 743 5.48 -20.45 -14.51
N LEU A 744 6.44 -19.63 -14.09
CA LEU A 744 6.74 -19.36 -12.69
C LEU A 744 5.61 -18.59 -12.02
N GLY A 745 4.84 -19.29 -11.17
CA GLY A 745 3.62 -18.78 -10.54
C GLY A 745 2.32 -19.08 -11.31
N ARG A 746 2.38 -19.81 -12.43
CA ARG A 746 1.22 -20.27 -13.21
C ARG A 746 1.00 -21.80 -13.16
N ALA A 747 1.55 -22.48 -12.15
CA ALA A 747 1.32 -23.89 -11.89
C ALA A 747 -0.08 -24.17 -11.30
N GLY A 748 -1.09 -24.22 -12.17
CA GLY A 748 -2.33 -24.96 -11.89
C GLY A 748 -2.16 -26.45 -12.20
N PRO A 749 -2.90 -27.37 -11.56
CA PRO A 749 -2.76 -28.81 -11.82
C PRO A 749 -3.32 -29.17 -13.21
N GLY A 750 -2.43 -29.56 -14.13
CA GLY A 750 -2.83 -30.03 -15.47
C GLY A 750 -1.90 -29.62 -16.62
N ALA A 751 -0.58 -29.73 -16.45
CA ALA A 751 0.41 -29.51 -17.50
C ALA A 751 1.46 -30.64 -17.49
N GLU A 752 1.07 -31.78 -18.05
CA GLU A 752 1.97 -32.75 -18.72
C GLU A 752 1.91 -32.48 -20.23
#